data_AF-A0A959BWQ1-F1
#
_entry.id   AF-A0A959BWQ1-F1
#
_cell.length_a   1.000
_cell.length_b   1.000
_cell.length_c   1.000
_cell.angle_alpha   90.00
_cell.angle_beta   90.00
_cell.angle_gamma   90.00
#
_symmetry.space_group_name_H-M   'P 1'
#
loop_
_entity.id
_entity.type
_entity.pdbx_description
1 polymer ?
#
loop_
_entity_poly.entity_id
_entity_poly.type
_entity_poly.pdbx_seq_one_letter_code
_entity_poly.pdbx_strand_id
1 'polypeptide(L)'
;MLGIFLLLGCWLPLAAQIKPIGQQGVTRAVIIGISQYQNEQIPDLQFADADAAAFAAFLQSAAGGSVPPENIRLLANETATKGQMGAALTWLLQESKKGDQAIFYFAGHGDMENLTIDQHGFLLAYDASSANYWLGGAFDIIYLKSIIKTLTMQNGVRAIVITDACRAGKLAGGQEGVQATAERLASQFANEIKILSCQPNQISLESRDWGGGRGLFSYYLVDGLKGLADENRDLSVTLLELQLYLIRNISVEAAARGKSQIPKFEGDGMAVLYRVNEDTLMALAERHNQPSNLFAALGSRGLAADTIGHPLYREFQQAMAGGHLLYPEGHSAYAIYRQMQGELSLQPILAEAGRQLAAGLQDEAQQAINDYLESSPQEMARRWKLSTAYQSYPEYLGTAAELLGPDNFQYDGLRARQAYFEGLNLRLQAEQVEHWDSLLALAIQKQEQALELDTLAAYAYNELGLCYLRLKQREKALEYFQKAHFLSPAWVIPVANMGSALQNMGRVEEAKDKAREAIAIRERYPVPHYNLGIIAMRQGDNTTAIAQFRKAVGYDSSYVDACYALGYLYWVEGVPDSARMALLRTVGLNPSKFDAYNLLAVIAKKDGNYQEAEDYYRQALNVDPRLSFVWANLGDLYLLWEKYGQAADAYRQYLELKPEDTAAMVYLAAALARQDQYDAAFEWLEKALEGGYVEYSYLKSTTHFEGLREDARFGALLERYDK
;
A
#
# COMPACT_ATOMS: atom_id res chain seq x y z
N MET A 1 85.80 -15.70 34.61
CA MET A 1 85.23 -14.50 35.27
C MET A 1 85.48 -13.31 34.35
N LEU A 2 84.40 -12.60 34.01
CA LEU A 2 84.29 -11.29 33.36
C LEU A 2 84.77 -11.14 31.90
N GLY A 3 83.80 -11.16 30.98
CA GLY A 3 83.90 -10.68 29.61
C GLY A 3 83.44 -9.23 29.48
N ILE A 4 84.04 -8.51 28.53
CA ILE A 4 83.75 -7.12 28.18
C ILE A 4 83.20 -7.11 26.74
N PHE A 5 82.02 -6.51 26.58
CA PHE A 5 81.40 -6.16 25.29
C PHE A 5 81.51 -4.65 25.12
N LEU A 6 81.93 -4.17 23.94
CA LEU A 6 81.41 -2.92 23.36
C LEU A 6 81.69 -2.79 21.85
N LEU A 7 80.57 -2.57 21.17
CA LEU A 7 80.24 -2.26 19.78
C LEU A 7 81.21 -1.35 18.98
N LEU A 8 81.46 -1.74 17.73
CA LEU A 8 81.91 -0.88 16.63
C LEU A 8 80.73 -0.60 15.69
N GLY A 9 80.51 0.70 15.39
CA GLY A 9 79.47 1.18 14.50
C GLY A 9 79.82 1.12 13.02
N CYS A 10 78.79 1.19 12.18
CA CYS A 10 78.89 1.57 10.78
C CYS A 10 77.66 2.41 10.38
N TRP A 11 77.95 3.53 9.73
CA TRP A 11 77.03 4.51 9.15
C TRP A 11 76.29 3.97 7.92
N LEU A 12 75.01 4.32 7.76
CA LEU A 12 74.32 4.51 6.47
C LEU A 12 73.19 5.55 6.68
N PRO A 13 72.93 6.45 5.71
CA PRO A 13 72.01 7.58 5.88
C PRO A 13 70.54 7.12 5.78
N LEU A 14 69.71 7.77 6.60
CA LEU A 14 68.26 7.59 6.64
C LEU A 14 67.64 8.12 5.33
N ALA A 15 67.54 7.29 4.30
CA ALA A 15 66.57 7.51 3.24
C ALA A 15 65.19 7.25 3.86
N ALA A 16 64.46 8.31 4.17
CA ALA A 16 63.04 8.22 4.49
C ALA A 16 62.37 7.46 3.35
N GLN A 17 61.94 6.22 3.62
CA GLN A 17 61.02 5.51 2.75
C GLN A 17 59.75 6.34 2.68
N ILE A 18 59.62 7.11 1.61
CA ILE A 18 58.35 7.67 1.17
C ILE A 18 57.45 6.45 0.96
N LYS A 19 56.57 6.18 1.93
CA LYS A 19 55.43 5.30 1.69
C LYS A 19 54.70 5.87 0.47
N PRO A 20 54.44 5.07 -0.58
CA PRO A 20 53.65 5.55 -1.70
C PRO A 20 52.34 6.09 -1.15
N ILE A 21 52.00 7.33 -1.54
CA ILE A 21 50.71 7.96 -1.27
C ILE A 21 49.66 6.94 -1.74
N GLY A 22 48.85 6.44 -0.80
CA GLY A 22 47.80 5.48 -1.12
C GLY A 22 46.93 6.04 -2.25
N GLN A 23 46.52 5.17 -3.19
CA GLN A 23 45.59 5.52 -4.26
C GLN A 23 44.46 6.39 -3.70
N GLN A 24 44.20 7.54 -4.34
CA GLN A 24 43.01 8.34 -4.07
C GLN A 24 41.78 7.42 -4.23
N GLY A 25 41.00 7.25 -3.16
CA GLY A 25 39.77 6.46 -3.22
C GLY A 25 38.74 7.10 -4.15
N VAL A 26 37.78 6.29 -4.60
CA VAL A 26 36.72 6.72 -5.51
C VAL A 26 35.66 7.50 -4.73
N THR A 27 35.17 8.60 -5.30
CA THR A 27 33.99 9.29 -4.75
C THR A 27 32.73 8.71 -5.39
N ARG A 28 31.75 8.32 -4.57
CA ARG A 28 30.42 7.89 -5.00
C ARG A 28 29.35 8.71 -4.30
N ALA A 29 28.27 9.04 -5.00
CA ALA A 29 27.21 9.88 -4.47
C ALA A 29 25.81 9.35 -4.77
N VAL A 30 24.95 9.36 -3.76
CA VAL A 30 23.49 9.25 -3.90
C VAL A 30 22.91 10.65 -3.65
N ILE A 31 22.20 11.18 -4.63
CA ILE A 31 21.69 12.56 -4.65
C ILE A 31 20.19 12.48 -4.95
N ILE A 32 19.37 12.96 -4.04
CA ILE A 32 17.92 12.86 -4.10
C ILE A 32 17.33 14.26 -4.02
N GLY A 33 16.41 14.60 -4.93
CA GLY A 33 15.72 15.89 -4.96
C GLY A 33 14.26 15.73 -5.33
N ILE A 34 13.35 16.01 -4.41
CA ILE A 34 11.91 15.78 -4.59
C ILE A 34 11.16 17.09 -4.42
N SER A 35 10.75 17.67 -5.54
CA SER A 35 9.90 18.86 -5.58
C SER A 35 8.42 18.51 -5.68
N GLN A 36 8.10 17.45 -6.41
CA GLN A 36 6.72 17.01 -6.65
C GLN A 36 6.46 15.69 -5.96
N TYR A 37 5.29 15.55 -5.32
CA TYR A 37 4.85 14.33 -4.66
C TYR A 37 3.64 13.72 -5.37
N GLN A 38 3.55 12.39 -5.38
CA GLN A 38 2.42 11.69 -5.99
C GLN A 38 1.09 12.00 -5.28
N ASN A 39 1.13 12.16 -3.96
CA ASN A 39 -0.03 12.51 -3.15
C ASN A 39 -0.17 14.04 -3.08
N GLU A 40 -1.21 14.58 -3.72
CA GLU A 40 -1.49 16.03 -3.80
C GLU A 40 -1.71 16.72 -2.44
N GLN A 41 -1.92 15.97 -1.35
CA GLN A 41 -2.04 16.53 0.00
C GLN A 41 -0.68 16.83 0.63
N ILE A 42 0.41 16.26 0.08
CA ILE A 42 1.77 16.63 0.43
C ILE A 42 2.10 17.89 -0.38
N PRO A 43 2.43 19.02 0.25
CA PRO A 43 2.73 20.25 -0.48
C PRO A 43 3.96 20.11 -1.37
N ASP A 44 3.90 20.53 -2.63
CA ASP A 44 5.09 20.56 -3.47
C ASP A 44 6.13 21.59 -2.99
N LEU A 45 7.41 21.27 -3.18
CA LEU A 45 8.53 22.20 -3.08
C LEU A 45 8.82 22.80 -4.46
N GLN A 46 9.61 23.89 -4.51
CA GLN A 46 9.85 24.59 -5.77
C GLN A 46 11.09 24.11 -6.50
N PHE A 47 12.18 23.80 -5.77
CA PHE A 47 13.51 23.64 -6.40
C PHE A 47 14.36 22.50 -5.82
N ALA A 48 13.81 21.60 -5.01
CA ALA A 48 14.57 20.49 -4.42
C ALA A 48 15.20 19.56 -5.49
N ASP A 49 14.49 19.27 -6.58
CA ASP A 49 14.99 18.56 -7.76
C ASP A 49 16.09 19.33 -8.50
N ALA A 50 15.90 20.63 -8.70
CA ALA A 50 16.92 21.52 -9.26
C ALA A 50 18.16 21.60 -8.37
N ASP A 51 17.98 21.53 -7.06
CA ASP A 51 19.05 21.57 -6.08
C ASP A 51 19.92 20.31 -6.13
N ALA A 52 19.28 19.15 -6.19
CA ALA A 52 19.93 17.88 -6.42
C ALA A 52 20.70 17.87 -7.76
N ALA A 53 20.09 18.34 -8.84
CA ALA A 53 20.74 18.42 -10.16
C ALA A 53 21.97 19.34 -10.15
N ALA A 54 21.89 20.50 -9.49
CA ALA A 54 23.00 21.43 -9.36
C ALA A 54 24.15 20.86 -8.51
N PHE A 55 23.84 20.12 -7.45
CA PHE A 55 24.85 19.43 -6.64
C PHE A 55 25.53 18.29 -7.43
N ALA A 56 24.77 17.51 -8.21
CA ALA A 56 25.30 16.50 -9.11
C ALA A 56 26.23 17.09 -10.18
N ALA A 57 25.85 18.23 -10.76
CA ALA A 57 26.67 18.95 -11.73
C ALA A 57 27.95 19.51 -11.11
N PHE A 58 27.89 19.96 -9.84
CA PHE A 58 29.08 20.35 -9.09
C PHE A 58 30.07 19.18 -8.96
N LEU A 59 29.64 18.00 -8.51
CA LEU A 59 30.53 16.84 -8.35
C LEU A 59 31.22 16.44 -9.67
N GLN A 60 30.52 16.56 -10.80
CA GLN A 60 31.09 16.25 -12.13
C GLN A 60 32.07 17.32 -12.63
N SER A 61 32.04 18.52 -12.05
CA SER A 61 32.94 19.61 -12.44
C SER A 61 34.35 19.42 -11.89
N ALA A 62 35.33 20.12 -12.48
CA ALA A 62 36.71 20.13 -11.98
C ALA A 62 36.82 20.56 -10.51
N ALA A 63 35.98 21.52 -10.08
CA ALA A 63 35.93 21.98 -8.69
C ALA A 63 35.29 20.95 -7.73
N GLY A 64 34.41 20.07 -8.23
CA GLY A 64 33.80 19.00 -7.44
C GLY A 64 34.54 17.67 -7.51
N GLY A 65 35.76 17.66 -8.07
CA GLY A 65 36.60 16.46 -8.14
C GLY A 65 36.41 15.60 -9.38
N SER A 66 35.71 16.11 -10.41
CA SER A 66 35.47 15.41 -11.68
C SER A 66 34.89 14.00 -11.50
N VAL A 67 33.92 13.87 -10.59
CA VAL A 67 33.29 12.59 -10.27
C VAL A 67 32.60 12.04 -11.52
N PRO A 68 32.95 10.82 -11.98
CA PRO A 68 32.32 10.22 -13.16
C PRO A 68 30.81 10.04 -12.97
N PRO A 69 29.98 10.26 -14.02
CA PRO A 69 28.53 10.10 -13.93
C PRO A 69 28.07 8.74 -13.41
N GLU A 70 28.79 7.65 -13.73
CA GLU A 70 28.50 6.29 -13.26
C GLU A 70 28.65 6.11 -11.74
N ASN A 71 29.39 7.03 -11.09
CA ASN A 71 29.56 7.09 -9.64
C ASN A 71 28.55 8.04 -8.96
N ILE A 72 27.53 8.50 -9.69
CA ILE A 72 26.45 9.33 -9.17
C ILE A 72 25.11 8.62 -9.44
N ARG A 73 24.28 8.49 -8.41
CA ARG A 73 22.86 8.13 -8.54
C ARG A 73 22.04 9.36 -8.20
N LEU A 74 21.48 10.00 -9.23
CA LEU A 74 20.58 11.14 -9.10
C LEU A 74 19.14 10.66 -9.25
N LEU A 75 18.34 10.80 -8.19
CA LEU A 75 16.91 10.51 -8.20
C LEU A 75 16.14 11.81 -8.00
N ALA A 76 15.24 12.12 -8.94
CA ALA A 76 14.43 13.33 -8.90
C ALA A 76 12.94 13.03 -9.11
N ASN A 77 12.09 13.67 -8.31
CA ASN A 77 10.62 13.58 -8.40
C ASN A 77 10.14 12.12 -8.57
N GLU A 78 9.45 11.78 -9.66
CA GLU A 78 8.86 10.45 -9.90
C GLU A 78 9.86 9.28 -9.88
N THR A 79 11.15 9.55 -10.06
CA THR A 79 12.20 8.52 -9.99
C THR A 79 12.70 8.27 -8.55
N ALA A 80 12.32 9.12 -7.59
CA ALA A 80 12.70 9.04 -6.20
C ALA A 80 11.62 8.32 -5.36
N THR A 81 11.15 7.15 -5.81
CA THR A 81 10.29 6.28 -4.99
C THR A 81 11.07 5.67 -3.84
N LYS A 82 10.37 5.20 -2.79
CA LYS A 82 11.00 4.52 -1.65
C LYS A 82 11.87 3.35 -2.11
N GLY A 83 11.40 2.56 -3.08
CA GLY A 83 12.14 1.45 -3.67
C GLY A 83 13.43 1.89 -4.35
N GLN A 84 13.38 2.93 -5.17
CA GLN A 84 14.55 3.47 -5.89
C GLN A 84 15.57 4.12 -4.94
N MET A 85 15.12 4.87 -3.94
CA MET A 85 15.98 5.41 -2.89
C MET A 85 16.70 4.29 -2.14
N GLY A 86 15.99 3.22 -1.79
CA GLY A 86 16.57 2.05 -1.16
C GLY A 86 17.61 1.36 -2.03
N ALA A 87 17.32 1.16 -3.32
CA ALA A 87 18.25 0.57 -4.28
C ALA A 87 19.55 1.39 -4.44
N ALA A 88 19.43 2.72 -4.53
CA ALA A 88 20.58 3.62 -4.62
C ALA A 88 21.46 3.57 -3.35
N LEU A 89 20.85 3.53 -2.16
CA LEU A 89 21.59 3.41 -0.91
C LEU A 89 22.25 2.04 -0.73
N THR A 90 21.60 0.96 -1.16
CA THR A 90 22.23 -0.37 -1.22
C THR A 90 23.45 -0.36 -2.13
N TRP A 91 23.34 0.26 -3.32
CA TRP A 91 24.49 0.41 -4.23
C TRP A 91 25.64 1.17 -3.56
N LEU A 92 25.36 2.30 -2.90
CA LEU A 92 26.38 3.09 -2.22
C LEU A 92 27.11 2.27 -1.16
N LEU A 93 26.37 1.48 -0.38
CA LEU A 93 26.91 0.60 0.65
C LEU A 93 27.83 -0.49 0.08
N GLN A 94 27.38 -1.17 -0.98
CA GLN A 94 28.06 -2.34 -1.54
C GLN A 94 29.30 -1.98 -2.38
N GLU A 95 29.23 -0.87 -3.13
CA GLU A 95 30.30 -0.51 -4.07
C GLU A 95 31.42 0.33 -3.42
N SER A 96 31.15 0.95 -2.27
CA SER A 96 32.13 1.78 -1.57
C SER A 96 33.09 0.95 -0.72
N LYS A 97 34.40 1.15 -0.94
CA LYS A 97 35.49 0.37 -0.34
C LYS A 97 36.38 1.25 0.54
N LYS A 98 37.29 0.62 1.27
CA LYS A 98 38.21 1.31 2.17
C LYS A 98 39.02 2.39 1.46
N GLY A 99 38.94 3.61 1.98
CA GLY A 99 39.59 4.80 1.41
C GLY A 99 38.72 5.60 0.44
N ASP A 100 37.56 5.07 0.01
CA ASP A 100 36.60 5.79 -0.82
C ASP A 100 35.89 6.90 -0.03
N GLN A 101 35.23 7.80 -0.76
CA GLN A 101 34.32 8.80 -0.22
C GLN A 101 32.89 8.51 -0.67
N ALA A 102 31.97 8.40 0.27
CA ALA A 102 30.54 8.24 0.01
C ALA A 102 29.80 9.53 0.37
N ILE A 103 28.99 10.04 -0.55
CA ILE A 103 28.17 11.25 -0.36
C ILE A 103 26.70 10.85 -0.41
N PHE A 104 25.94 11.25 0.61
CA PHE A 104 24.49 11.22 0.59
C PHE A 104 23.97 12.65 0.61
N TYR A 105 23.25 13.06 -0.42
CA TYR A 105 22.60 14.36 -0.52
C TYR A 105 21.09 14.15 -0.66
N PHE A 106 20.30 14.80 0.18
CA PHE A 106 18.84 14.77 0.10
C PHE A 106 18.26 16.18 0.19
N ALA A 107 17.43 16.56 -0.77
CA ALA A 107 16.58 17.75 -0.74
C ALA A 107 15.11 17.30 -0.93
N GLY A 108 14.24 17.67 0.00
CA GLY A 108 12.85 17.20 0.00
C GLY A 108 12.20 17.32 1.38
N HIS A 109 11.00 16.78 1.53
CA HIS A 109 10.31 16.72 2.81
C HIS A 109 10.90 15.64 3.75
N GLY A 110 10.99 16.00 5.02
CA GLY A 110 11.24 15.08 6.12
C GLY A 110 10.23 15.32 7.25
N ASP A 111 9.91 14.27 7.99
CA ASP A 111 8.93 14.32 9.08
C ASP A 111 9.28 13.31 10.19
N MET A 112 8.59 13.36 11.34
CA MET A 112 8.70 12.36 12.41
C MET A 112 7.38 11.64 12.64
N GLU A 113 7.45 10.36 12.98
CA GLU A 113 6.30 9.70 13.62
C GLU A 113 6.21 10.11 15.10
N ASN A 114 4.97 10.25 15.61
CA ASN A 114 4.69 10.67 16.99
C ASN A 114 3.92 9.59 17.79
N LEU A 115 3.90 8.36 17.29
CA LEU A 115 3.17 7.21 17.84
C LEU A 115 4.00 6.45 18.89
N THR A 116 5.31 6.32 18.69
CA THR A 116 6.18 5.57 19.60
C THR A 116 6.98 6.51 20.50
N ILE A 117 7.48 5.99 21.63
CA ILE A 117 8.45 6.70 22.47
C ILE A 117 9.73 7.01 21.67
N ASP A 118 10.05 6.13 20.73
CA ASP A 118 11.23 6.25 19.90
C ASP A 118 11.06 7.28 18.77
N GLN A 119 9.87 7.81 18.47
CA GLN A 119 9.57 8.91 17.52
C GLN A 119 10.44 8.96 16.25
N HIS A 120 10.46 7.88 15.44
CA HIS A 120 11.36 7.73 14.30
C HIS A 120 11.27 8.90 13.29
N GLY A 121 12.42 9.30 12.75
CA GLY A 121 12.49 10.34 11.70
C GLY A 121 12.49 9.72 10.31
N PHE A 122 11.82 10.35 9.36
CA PHE A 122 11.62 9.87 7.99
C PHE A 122 11.98 10.93 6.95
N LEU A 123 12.50 10.46 5.82
CA LEU A 123 12.63 11.22 4.57
C LEU A 123 11.53 10.75 3.62
N LEU A 124 10.66 11.65 3.18
CA LEU A 124 9.52 11.30 2.33
C LEU A 124 10.01 11.04 0.90
N ALA A 125 9.61 9.89 0.35
CA ALA A 125 9.83 9.58 -1.06
C ALA A 125 8.67 10.15 -1.92
N TYR A 126 8.81 10.06 -3.24
CA TYR A 126 7.77 10.52 -4.18
C TYR A 126 6.40 9.85 -3.94
N ASP A 127 6.42 8.56 -3.61
CA ASP A 127 5.26 7.70 -3.35
C ASP A 127 4.81 7.72 -1.88
N ALA A 128 5.21 8.74 -1.09
CA ALA A 128 4.78 8.90 0.29
C ALA A 128 3.28 9.16 0.42
N SER A 129 2.65 8.55 1.43
CA SER A 129 1.30 8.93 1.85
C SER A 129 1.31 10.17 2.76
N SER A 130 0.41 11.12 2.55
CA SER A 130 0.32 12.35 3.37
C SER A 130 0.04 12.09 4.85
N ALA A 131 -0.72 11.03 5.15
CA ALA A 131 -1.21 10.76 6.49
C ALA A 131 -0.55 9.55 7.16
N ASN A 132 0.11 8.69 6.38
CA ASN A 132 0.62 7.39 6.82
C ASN A 132 2.02 7.07 6.25
N TYR A 133 2.82 8.09 5.96
CA TYR A 133 4.13 7.94 5.29
C TYR A 133 5.08 6.93 6.00
N TRP A 134 5.00 6.78 7.32
CA TRP A 134 5.85 5.83 8.06
C TRP A 134 5.47 4.36 7.78
N LEU A 135 4.22 4.09 7.36
CA LEU A 135 3.73 2.75 6.99
C LEU A 135 4.05 2.39 5.54
N GLY A 136 4.49 3.34 4.72
CA GLY A 136 4.66 3.19 3.29
C GLY A 136 5.08 4.47 2.58
N GLY A 137 6.04 4.37 1.65
CA GLY A 137 6.48 5.51 0.84
C GLY A 137 7.39 6.53 1.53
N ALA A 138 7.91 6.27 2.74
CA ALA A 138 9.01 7.03 3.31
C ALA A 138 10.19 6.16 3.76
N PHE A 139 11.36 6.78 3.86
CA PHE A 139 12.62 6.15 4.24
C PHE A 139 13.00 6.51 5.67
N ASP A 140 13.10 5.51 6.55
CA ASP A 140 13.45 5.70 7.96
C ASP A 140 14.94 6.06 8.12
N ILE A 141 15.21 7.09 8.92
CA ILE A 141 16.57 7.55 9.25
C ILE A 141 17.35 6.49 10.00
N ILE A 142 16.73 5.57 10.74
CA ILE A 142 17.43 4.46 11.41
C ILE A 142 18.10 3.55 10.38
N TYR A 143 17.47 3.30 9.22
CA TYR A 143 18.12 2.54 8.16
C TYR A 143 19.28 3.31 7.54
N LEU A 144 19.09 4.61 7.25
CA LEU A 144 20.16 5.46 6.76
C LEU A 144 21.35 5.46 7.75
N LYS A 145 21.06 5.53 9.05
CA LYS A 145 22.04 5.43 10.13
C LYS A 145 22.84 4.13 10.07
N SER A 146 22.15 3.00 9.92
CA SER A 146 22.77 1.69 9.82
C SER A 146 23.70 1.60 8.60
N ILE A 147 23.26 2.14 7.46
CA ILE A 147 24.04 2.18 6.22
C ILE A 147 25.30 3.03 6.39
N ILE A 148 25.17 4.26 6.88
CA ILE A 148 26.31 5.16 7.05
C ILE A 148 27.31 4.60 8.07
N LYS A 149 26.83 4.03 9.18
CA LYS A 149 27.69 3.38 10.18
C LYS A 149 28.47 2.20 9.58
N THR A 150 27.83 1.40 8.73
CA THR A 150 28.51 0.28 8.05
C THR A 150 29.58 0.79 7.09
N LEU A 151 29.27 1.82 6.29
CA LEU A 151 30.23 2.47 5.40
C LEU A 151 31.48 2.95 6.17
N THR A 152 31.28 3.69 7.27
CA THR A 152 32.40 4.29 8.01
C THR A 152 33.18 3.29 8.84
N MET A 153 32.48 2.44 9.61
CA MET A 153 33.10 1.57 10.62
C MET A 153 33.59 0.24 10.03
N GLN A 154 32.86 -0.33 9.07
CA GLN A 154 33.22 -1.64 8.49
C GLN A 154 34.00 -1.46 7.20
N ASN A 155 33.50 -0.61 6.28
CA ASN A 155 34.14 -0.46 4.97
C ASN A 155 35.31 0.53 5.00
N GLY A 156 35.46 1.35 6.05
CA GLY A 156 36.52 2.36 6.14
C GLY A 156 36.38 3.46 5.08
N VAL A 157 35.14 3.80 4.74
CA VAL A 157 34.74 4.84 3.78
C VAL A 157 34.58 6.16 4.53
N ARG A 158 34.99 7.28 3.92
CA ARG A 158 34.66 8.61 4.42
C ARG A 158 33.24 8.98 3.99
N ALA A 159 32.30 9.09 4.92
CA ALA A 159 30.92 9.49 4.61
C ALA A 159 30.69 11.00 4.80
N ILE A 160 30.01 11.61 3.84
CA ILE A 160 29.50 12.99 3.90
C ILE A 160 27.98 12.95 3.72
N VAL A 161 27.24 13.44 4.71
CA VAL A 161 25.78 13.48 4.71
C VAL A 161 25.33 14.93 4.63
N ILE A 162 24.57 15.28 3.60
CA ILE A 162 24.04 16.62 3.38
C ILE A 162 22.52 16.51 3.25
N THR A 163 21.79 17.25 4.08
CA THR A 163 20.33 17.29 3.97
C THR A 163 19.83 18.72 3.90
N ASP A 164 19.09 19.00 2.83
CA ASP A 164 18.19 20.14 2.68
C ASP A 164 16.75 19.70 2.92
N ALA A 165 16.55 18.95 4.01
CA ALA A 165 15.25 18.48 4.45
C ALA A 165 14.69 19.45 5.49
N CYS A 166 13.99 20.51 5.05
CA CYS A 166 13.21 21.35 5.95
C CYS A 166 11.82 21.59 5.34
N ARG A 167 10.78 21.40 6.18
CA ARG A 167 9.32 21.51 5.95
C ARG A 167 8.65 20.15 5.70
N ALA A 168 7.61 19.86 6.46
CA ALA A 168 6.40 19.14 6.08
C ALA A 168 5.29 19.91 6.82
N GLY A 169 4.47 20.68 6.11
CA GLY A 169 3.35 21.38 6.76
C GLY A 169 2.29 20.36 7.18
N LYS A 170 1.71 20.47 8.39
CA LYS A 170 0.62 19.63 8.94
C LYS A 170 0.40 18.27 8.22
N LEU A 171 1.42 17.44 8.14
CA LEU A 171 1.23 16.01 7.91
C LEU A 171 0.81 15.40 9.26
N ALA A 172 0.64 14.09 9.36
CA ALA A 172 0.01 13.43 10.53
C ALA A 172 0.84 13.46 11.86
N GLY A 173 1.54 14.56 12.13
CA GLY A 173 2.05 14.97 13.42
C GLY A 173 1.82 16.48 13.63
N GLY A 174 1.43 16.89 14.83
CA GLY A 174 1.30 18.31 15.20
C GLY A 174 2.59 19.11 14.96
N GLN A 175 2.56 20.41 15.27
CA GLN A 175 3.61 21.40 14.95
C GLN A 175 5.08 21.03 15.35
N GLU A 176 5.31 19.91 16.04
CA GLU A 176 6.58 19.45 16.61
C GLU A 176 7.36 18.43 15.74
N GLY A 177 6.77 17.82 14.69
CA GLY A 177 7.40 16.72 13.92
C GLY A 177 8.62 17.11 13.07
N VAL A 178 8.64 18.33 12.53
CA VAL A 178 9.73 18.84 11.67
C VAL A 178 11.04 19.04 12.43
N GLN A 179 10.96 19.20 13.77
CA GLN A 179 12.07 19.68 14.59
C GLN A 179 13.07 18.57 14.93
N ALA A 180 12.62 17.33 15.12
CA ALA A 180 13.47 16.29 15.71
C ALA A 180 14.09 15.29 14.70
N THR A 181 13.62 15.22 13.45
CA THR A 181 14.27 14.43 12.37
C THR A 181 15.69 14.96 12.06
N ALA A 182 15.84 16.27 11.89
CA ALA A 182 17.14 16.91 11.70
C ALA A 182 18.01 16.86 12.98
N GLU A 183 17.41 16.97 14.18
CA GLU A 183 18.12 16.83 15.46
C GLU A 183 18.65 15.41 15.70
N ARG A 184 17.93 14.36 15.28
CA ARG A 184 18.38 12.96 15.34
C ARG A 184 19.46 12.65 14.33
N LEU A 185 19.36 13.22 13.12
CA LEU A 185 20.43 13.13 12.13
C LEU A 185 21.73 13.77 12.67
N ALA A 186 21.59 14.91 13.35
CA ALA A 186 22.69 15.59 14.03
C ALA A 186 23.22 14.73 15.20
N SER A 187 22.46 14.55 16.28
CA SER A 187 22.96 14.13 17.60
C SER A 187 23.60 12.74 17.76
N GLN A 188 23.65 11.86 16.75
CA GLN A 188 23.85 10.40 16.99
C GLN A 188 25.00 9.68 16.26
N PHE A 189 26.06 10.34 15.78
CA PHE A 189 27.15 9.65 15.06
C PHE A 189 28.55 10.18 15.37
N ALA A 190 29.54 9.29 15.45
CA ALA A 190 30.96 9.61 15.58
C ALA A 190 31.70 9.30 14.27
N ASN A 191 32.63 10.17 13.86
CA ASN A 191 33.53 10.06 12.69
C ASN A 191 32.92 10.31 11.28
N GLU A 192 31.94 11.21 11.15
CA GLU A 192 31.30 11.57 9.88
C GLU A 192 31.20 13.09 9.71
N ILE A 193 31.04 13.57 8.46
CA ILE A 193 30.74 14.97 8.18
C ILE A 193 29.25 15.11 7.86
N LYS A 194 28.55 15.98 8.60
CA LYS A 194 27.14 16.27 8.40
C LYS A 194 26.91 17.74 8.16
N ILE A 195 26.07 18.05 7.19
CA ILE A 195 25.68 19.41 6.85
C ILE A 195 24.17 19.46 6.70
N LEU A 196 23.51 20.19 7.59
CA LEU A 196 22.06 20.40 7.58
C LEU A 196 21.77 21.83 7.15
N SER A 197 20.76 22.02 6.32
CA SER A 197 20.41 23.32 5.75
C SER A 197 19.92 24.37 6.76
N CYS A 198 19.34 23.94 7.88
CA CYS A 198 18.71 24.81 8.87
C CYS A 198 18.85 24.27 10.31
N GLN A 199 18.85 25.15 11.33
CA GLN A 199 18.80 24.78 12.74
C GLN A 199 17.39 24.30 13.13
N PRO A 200 17.23 23.62 14.29
CA PRO A 200 15.90 23.32 14.80
C PRO A 200 15.07 24.62 14.94
N ASN A 201 13.84 24.62 14.44
CA ASN A 201 12.90 25.76 14.37
C ASN A 201 13.10 26.75 13.22
N GLN A 202 13.78 26.35 12.15
CA GLN A 202 13.98 27.18 10.97
C GLN A 202 13.46 26.49 9.70
N ILE A 203 13.35 27.25 8.61
CA ILE A 203 12.88 26.74 7.32
C ILE A 203 13.97 26.92 6.27
N SER A 204 14.06 25.97 5.34
CA SER A 204 14.81 26.17 4.11
C SER A 204 14.06 27.11 3.19
N LEU A 205 14.72 28.17 2.75
CA LEU A 205 14.15 29.14 1.82
C LEU A 205 14.43 28.74 0.37
N GLU A 206 13.46 28.97 -0.51
CA GLU A 206 13.52 28.70 -1.95
C GLU A 206 13.12 29.96 -2.74
N SER A 207 13.86 30.30 -3.80
CA SER A 207 13.55 31.47 -4.66
C SER A 207 14.19 31.34 -6.05
N ARG A 208 13.58 32.01 -7.03
CA ARG A 208 14.15 32.23 -8.36
C ARG A 208 15.35 33.18 -8.35
N ASP A 209 15.49 34.01 -7.32
CA ASP A 209 16.59 34.97 -7.19
C ASP A 209 17.96 34.27 -7.14
N TRP A 210 18.00 33.02 -6.68
CA TRP A 210 19.23 32.25 -6.50
C TRP A 210 19.43 31.32 -7.69
N GLY A 211 20.37 31.66 -8.57
CA GLY A 211 20.77 30.81 -9.70
C GLY A 211 19.65 30.47 -10.70
N GLY A 212 18.56 31.26 -10.75
CA GLY A 212 17.40 31.02 -11.61
C GLY A 212 16.30 30.15 -11.01
N GLY A 213 16.42 29.73 -9.73
CA GLY A 213 15.49 28.83 -9.04
C GLY A 213 16.22 27.76 -8.24
N ARG A 214 16.52 28.05 -6.97
CA ARG A 214 17.28 27.17 -6.06
C ARG A 214 16.82 27.35 -4.62
N GLY A 215 17.15 26.41 -3.75
CA GLY A 215 17.18 26.60 -2.30
C GLY A 215 18.34 27.50 -1.87
N LEU A 216 18.11 28.39 -0.91
CA LEU A 216 19.11 29.34 -0.39
C LEU A 216 20.36 28.61 0.12
N PHE A 217 20.16 27.55 0.92
CA PHE A 217 21.26 26.74 1.42
C PHE A 217 22.00 26.05 0.28
N SER A 218 21.26 25.34 -0.58
CA SER A 218 21.81 24.60 -1.70
C SER A 218 22.60 25.49 -2.67
N TYR A 219 22.14 26.72 -2.91
CA TYR A 219 22.83 27.75 -3.70
C TYR A 219 24.21 28.08 -3.12
N TYR A 220 24.26 28.56 -1.88
CA TYR A 220 25.51 28.94 -1.24
C TYR A 220 26.40 27.73 -0.96
N LEU A 221 25.85 26.55 -0.69
CA LEU A 221 26.60 25.30 -0.48
C LEU A 221 27.50 25.01 -1.68
N VAL A 222 26.92 24.97 -2.88
CA VAL A 222 27.68 24.67 -4.10
C VAL A 222 28.75 25.73 -4.36
N ASP A 223 28.42 27.00 -4.17
CA ASP A 223 29.34 28.11 -4.40
C ASP A 223 30.51 28.14 -3.39
N GLY A 224 30.22 27.85 -2.13
CA GLY A 224 31.24 27.69 -1.08
C GLY A 224 32.18 26.53 -1.39
N LEU A 225 31.63 25.37 -1.75
CA LEU A 225 32.40 24.17 -2.09
C LEU A 225 33.27 24.35 -3.34
N LYS A 226 32.85 25.17 -4.31
CA LYS A 226 33.67 25.51 -5.49
C LYS A 226 34.88 26.40 -5.18
N GLY A 227 34.90 27.01 -4.00
CA GLY A 227 36.06 27.75 -3.49
C GLY A 227 35.75 29.09 -2.85
N LEU A 228 34.51 29.59 -2.88
CA LEU A 228 34.20 30.86 -2.21
C LEU A 228 34.28 30.78 -0.68
N ALA A 229 34.35 29.57 -0.12
CA ALA A 229 34.60 29.35 1.30
C ALA A 229 36.10 29.39 1.69
N ASP A 230 37.03 29.32 0.72
CA ASP A 230 38.48 29.36 0.98
C ASP A 230 38.94 30.79 1.35
N GLU A 231 38.77 31.15 2.62
CA GLU A 231 39.12 32.48 3.12
C GLU A 231 40.63 32.68 3.29
N ASN A 232 41.35 31.61 3.66
CA ASN A 232 42.78 31.68 3.94
C ASN A 232 43.62 31.59 2.64
N ARG A 233 42.99 31.27 1.51
CA ARG A 233 43.56 31.14 0.16
C ARG A 233 44.63 30.07 0.06
N ASP A 234 44.45 28.97 0.78
CA ASP A 234 45.33 27.80 0.73
C ASP A 234 44.93 26.78 -0.34
N LEU A 235 43.93 27.13 -1.16
CA LEU A 235 43.36 26.32 -2.23
C LEU A 235 42.66 25.05 -1.73
N SER A 236 42.21 25.04 -0.49
CA SER A 236 41.39 24.00 0.10
C SER A 236 40.13 24.59 0.73
N VAL A 237 39.03 23.84 0.69
CA VAL A 237 37.81 24.16 1.45
C VAL A 237 37.68 23.15 2.57
N THR A 238 37.96 23.58 3.79
CA THR A 238 37.73 22.79 5.01
C THR A 238 36.27 22.86 5.46
N LEU A 239 35.86 21.92 6.32
CA LEU A 239 34.53 21.95 6.93
C LEU A 239 34.27 23.24 7.72
N LEU A 240 35.26 23.73 8.46
CA LEU A 240 35.14 24.97 9.23
C LEU A 240 34.99 26.20 8.33
N GLU A 241 35.76 26.28 7.25
CA GLU A 241 35.66 27.36 6.25
C GLU A 241 34.29 27.38 5.58
N LEU A 242 33.82 26.22 5.13
CA LEU A 242 32.48 26.08 4.58
C LEU A 242 31.41 26.48 5.60
N GLN A 243 31.55 26.05 6.86
CA GLN A 243 30.63 26.42 7.93
C GLN A 243 30.54 27.94 8.13
N LEU A 244 31.68 28.62 8.24
CA LEU A 244 31.71 30.07 8.43
C LEU A 244 31.13 30.81 7.21
N TYR A 245 31.48 30.38 6.00
CA TYR A 245 30.95 30.93 4.77
C TYR A 245 29.42 30.79 4.68
N LEU A 246 28.91 29.59 4.93
CA LEU A 246 27.48 29.30 4.83
C LEU A 246 26.68 30.03 5.91
N ILE A 247 27.13 30.01 7.17
CA ILE A 247 26.47 30.74 8.26
C ILE A 247 26.42 32.23 7.94
N ARG A 248 27.53 32.84 7.49
CA ARG A 248 27.57 34.27 7.16
C ARG A 248 26.58 34.63 6.06
N ASN A 249 26.64 33.96 4.92
CA ASN A 249 25.86 34.37 3.75
C ASN A 249 24.38 34.03 3.90
N ILE A 250 24.06 32.82 4.37
CA ILE A 250 22.67 32.36 4.49
C ILE A 250 21.95 33.14 5.58
N SER A 251 22.58 33.38 6.74
CA SER A 251 21.93 34.12 7.84
C SER A 251 21.60 35.56 7.45
N VAL A 252 22.50 36.23 6.71
CA VAL A 252 22.29 37.60 6.23
C VAL A 252 21.17 37.65 5.19
N GLU A 253 21.20 36.74 4.21
CA GLU A 253 20.23 36.69 3.11
C GLU A 253 18.82 36.30 3.60
N ALA A 254 18.74 35.40 4.57
CA ALA A 254 17.50 35.03 5.24
C ALA A 254 16.94 36.19 6.08
N ALA A 255 17.80 36.87 6.85
CA ALA A 255 17.39 38.02 7.66
C ALA A 255 16.89 39.19 6.82
N ALA A 256 17.48 39.43 5.64
CA ALA A 256 17.01 40.44 4.69
C ALA A 256 15.58 40.18 4.20
N ARG A 257 15.11 38.93 4.26
CA ARG A 257 13.74 38.51 3.92
C ARG A 257 12.85 38.31 5.15
N GLY A 258 13.30 38.75 6.33
CA GLY A 258 12.56 38.61 7.60
C GLY A 258 12.39 37.16 8.06
N LYS A 259 13.31 36.27 7.67
CA LYS A 259 13.33 34.84 8.01
C LYS A 259 14.64 34.49 8.72
N SER A 260 14.71 33.30 9.30
CA SER A 260 15.94 32.76 9.90
C SER A 260 16.25 31.41 9.28
N GLN A 261 17.48 31.26 8.80
CA GLN A 261 18.04 30.01 8.33
C GLN A 261 19.54 30.02 8.66
N ILE A 262 19.96 29.06 9.49
CA ILE A 262 21.31 28.93 10.02
C ILE A 262 21.69 27.46 9.83
N PRO A 263 22.62 27.14 8.93
CA PRO A 263 23.02 25.76 8.72
C PRO A 263 23.72 25.15 9.94
N LYS A 264 23.60 23.84 10.12
CA LYS A 264 24.22 23.09 11.22
C LYS A 264 25.24 22.09 10.67
N PHE A 265 26.38 21.99 11.36
CA PHE A 265 27.50 21.14 10.96
C PHE A 265 27.94 20.25 12.10
N GLU A 266 28.39 19.05 11.74
CA GLU A 266 29.12 18.15 12.63
C GLU A 266 30.25 17.46 11.86
N GLY A 267 31.37 17.19 12.54
CA GLY A 267 32.55 16.57 11.96
C GLY A 267 33.84 17.28 12.40
N ASP A 268 34.98 16.79 11.92
CA ASP A 268 36.27 17.46 12.11
C ASP A 268 36.33 18.74 11.27
N GLY A 269 36.40 19.90 11.93
CA GLY A 269 36.44 21.21 11.29
C GLY A 269 37.63 21.39 10.33
N MET A 270 38.75 20.68 10.58
CA MET A 270 39.95 20.74 9.73
C MET A 270 39.89 19.75 8.56
N ALA A 271 38.83 18.96 8.45
CA ALA A 271 38.68 18.01 7.35
C ALA A 271 38.49 18.75 6.02
N VAL A 272 39.43 18.54 5.10
CA VAL A 272 39.36 19.10 3.74
C VAL A 272 38.23 18.41 2.98
N LEU A 273 37.24 19.18 2.52
CA LEU A 273 36.12 18.69 1.71
C LEU A 273 36.51 18.61 0.24
N TYR A 274 37.01 19.72 -0.31
CA TYR A 274 37.40 19.84 -1.72
C TYR A 274 38.64 20.72 -1.86
N ARG A 275 39.38 20.51 -2.95
CA ARG A 275 40.43 21.45 -3.38
C ARG A 275 39.82 22.47 -4.32
N VAL A 276 40.25 23.72 -4.16
CA VAL A 276 39.79 24.83 -5.00
C VAL A 276 40.41 24.70 -6.38
N ASN A 277 39.56 24.83 -7.40
CA ASN A 277 40.01 25.02 -8.78
C ASN A 277 40.04 26.52 -9.08
N GLU A 278 41.23 27.08 -9.27
CA GLU A 278 41.42 28.53 -9.43
C GLU A 278 40.64 29.10 -10.63
N ASP A 279 40.61 28.42 -11.77
CA ASP A 279 39.85 28.87 -12.95
C ASP A 279 38.35 28.97 -12.64
N THR A 280 37.81 27.98 -11.92
CA THR A 280 36.41 27.96 -11.47
C THR A 280 36.14 29.09 -10.47
N LEU A 281 37.05 29.30 -9.51
CA LEU A 281 36.93 30.35 -8.51
C LEU A 281 36.94 31.76 -9.15
N MET A 282 37.83 31.99 -10.14
CA MET A 282 37.87 33.26 -10.88
C MET A 282 36.56 33.50 -11.64
N ALA A 283 36.04 32.50 -12.36
CA ALA A 283 34.78 32.60 -13.07
C ALA A 283 33.57 32.85 -12.13
N LEU A 284 33.59 32.29 -10.91
CA LEU A 284 32.58 32.53 -9.88
C LEU A 284 32.64 33.94 -9.28
N ALA A 285 33.85 34.44 -9.03
CA ALA A 285 34.05 35.79 -8.52
C ALA A 285 33.58 36.86 -9.52
N GLU A 286 33.71 36.61 -10.82
CA GLU A 286 33.15 37.48 -11.87
C GLU A 286 31.62 37.42 -11.93
N ARG A 287 31.01 36.25 -11.71
CA ARG A 287 29.56 36.06 -11.73
C ARG A 287 28.85 36.75 -10.57
N HIS A 288 29.45 36.80 -9.38
CA HIS A 288 28.90 37.54 -8.22
C HIS A 288 28.80 39.06 -8.45
N ASN A 289 29.37 39.59 -9.54
CA ASN A 289 29.28 40.99 -9.96
C ASN A 289 28.22 41.28 -11.05
N GLN A 290 27.45 40.30 -11.57
CA GLN A 290 26.33 40.55 -12.53
C GLN A 290 25.17 39.52 -12.44
N PRO A 291 23.92 39.88 -12.83
CA PRO A 291 22.76 38.98 -12.77
C PRO A 291 22.82 37.93 -13.89
N SER A 292 22.58 36.66 -13.55
CA SER A 292 22.88 35.53 -14.45
C SER A 292 21.66 34.74 -14.92
N ASN A 293 21.64 34.42 -16.22
CA ASN A 293 20.80 33.42 -16.86
C ASN A 293 21.72 32.38 -17.51
N LEU A 294 21.70 31.12 -17.06
CA LEU A 294 21.92 29.95 -17.93
C LEU A 294 21.70 28.65 -17.14
N PHE A 295 20.78 27.80 -17.58
CA PHE A 295 20.87 26.34 -17.44
C PHE A 295 20.09 25.66 -18.56
N ALA A 296 20.77 24.79 -19.31
CA ALA A 296 20.14 23.70 -20.04
C ALA A 296 21.19 22.61 -20.31
N ALA A 297 20.71 21.36 -20.21
CA ALA A 297 21.30 20.10 -20.64
C ALA A 297 22.32 19.44 -19.71
N LEU A 298 21.86 18.42 -18.97
CA LEU A 298 22.64 17.23 -18.63
C LEU A 298 21.67 16.03 -18.55
N GLY A 299 21.44 15.40 -19.70
CA GLY A 299 20.76 14.12 -19.82
C GLY A 299 21.77 12.98 -19.80
N SER A 300 21.65 12.14 -18.76
CA SER A 300 21.99 10.72 -18.71
C SER A 300 22.95 10.15 -19.77
N ARG A 301 24.24 10.00 -19.45
CA ARG A 301 25.10 8.95 -20.01
C ARG A 301 26.14 8.52 -18.98
N GLY A 302 26.18 7.23 -18.64
CA GLY A 302 27.16 6.71 -17.70
C GLY A 302 27.16 5.18 -17.60
N LEU A 303 27.65 4.52 -18.64
CA LEU A 303 28.14 3.13 -18.70
C LEU A 303 29.02 3.03 -19.96
N ALA A 304 30.00 2.13 -20.00
CA ALA A 304 30.89 1.97 -21.17
C ALA A 304 30.07 1.75 -22.46
N ALA A 305 30.44 2.42 -23.57
CA ALA A 305 29.66 2.41 -24.82
C ALA A 305 29.35 1.00 -25.35
N ASP A 306 30.26 0.05 -25.12
CA ASP A 306 30.13 -1.34 -25.53
C ASP A 306 29.14 -2.15 -24.67
N THR A 307 28.93 -1.75 -23.41
CA THR A 307 28.03 -2.42 -22.45
C THR A 307 26.60 -1.88 -22.51
N ILE A 308 26.42 -0.56 -22.71
CA ILE A 308 25.09 0.05 -22.98
C ILE A 308 24.53 -0.43 -24.32
N GLY A 309 25.41 -0.64 -25.30
CA GLY A 309 25.04 -1.12 -26.62
C GLY A 309 24.56 -2.57 -26.65
N HIS A 310 24.71 -3.34 -25.57
CA HIS A 310 24.36 -4.76 -25.56
C HIS A 310 22.85 -4.98 -25.77
N PRO A 311 22.44 -5.83 -26.75
CA PRO A 311 21.03 -6.05 -27.06
C PRO A 311 20.18 -6.45 -25.84
N LEU A 312 20.64 -7.43 -25.06
CA LEU A 312 19.93 -7.88 -23.85
C LEU A 312 19.74 -6.79 -22.80
N TYR A 313 20.70 -5.89 -22.60
CA TYR A 313 20.53 -4.80 -21.63
C TYR A 313 19.52 -3.75 -22.12
N ARG A 314 19.47 -3.49 -23.43
CA ARG A 314 18.43 -2.63 -24.01
C ARG A 314 17.04 -3.25 -23.90
N GLU A 315 16.92 -4.54 -24.15
CA GLU A 315 15.67 -5.28 -23.96
C GLU A 315 15.23 -5.27 -22.49
N PHE A 316 16.17 -5.46 -21.55
CA PHE A 316 15.90 -5.34 -20.11
C PHE A 316 15.35 -3.95 -19.75
N GLN A 317 15.99 -2.88 -20.21
CA GLN A 317 15.54 -1.51 -19.94
C GLN A 317 14.16 -1.21 -20.57
N GLN A 318 13.89 -1.75 -21.76
CA GLN A 318 12.58 -1.64 -22.40
C GLN A 318 11.50 -2.39 -21.62
N ALA A 319 11.80 -3.61 -21.13
CA ALA A 319 10.87 -4.38 -20.31
C ALA A 319 10.58 -3.68 -18.97
N MET A 320 11.60 -3.11 -18.32
CA MET A 320 11.46 -2.29 -17.11
C MET A 320 10.56 -1.07 -17.36
N ALA A 321 10.83 -0.31 -18.44
CA ALA A 321 10.04 0.87 -18.79
C ALA A 321 8.59 0.53 -19.19
N GLY A 322 8.36 -0.66 -19.74
CA GLY A 322 7.03 -1.16 -20.09
C GLY A 322 6.26 -1.79 -18.92
N GLY A 323 6.84 -1.90 -17.72
CA GLY A 323 6.23 -2.58 -16.57
C GLY A 323 6.16 -4.11 -16.71
N HIS A 324 6.87 -4.70 -17.67
CA HIS A 324 6.92 -6.14 -17.89
C HIS A 324 7.95 -6.79 -16.95
N LEU A 325 7.68 -6.79 -15.64
CA LEU A 325 8.68 -7.11 -14.62
C LEU A 325 8.94 -8.62 -14.47
N LEU A 326 7.90 -9.41 -14.13
CA LEU A 326 7.94 -10.88 -14.17
C LEU A 326 7.17 -11.47 -15.36
N TYR A 327 6.15 -10.76 -15.84
CA TYR A 327 5.24 -11.22 -16.89
C TYR A 327 5.28 -10.30 -18.13
N PRO A 328 5.06 -10.84 -19.35
CA PRO A 328 4.85 -12.26 -19.66
C PRO A 328 6.14 -13.08 -19.54
N GLU A 329 6.00 -14.37 -19.24
CA GLU A 329 7.14 -15.29 -19.11
C GLU A 329 7.99 -15.31 -20.39
N GLY A 330 9.31 -15.25 -20.23
CA GLY A 330 10.27 -15.29 -21.34
C GLY A 330 10.60 -13.94 -22.00
N HIS A 331 9.77 -12.90 -21.81
CA HIS A 331 10.02 -11.54 -22.34
C HIS A 331 10.03 -10.48 -21.23
N SER A 332 9.88 -10.89 -19.98
CA SER A 332 9.93 -10.00 -18.83
C SER A 332 11.36 -9.56 -18.48
N ALA A 333 11.47 -8.45 -17.75
CA ALA A 333 12.72 -7.92 -17.26
C ALA A 333 13.48 -8.98 -16.42
N TYR A 334 12.78 -9.79 -15.62
CA TYR A 334 13.40 -10.90 -14.89
C TYR A 334 13.91 -12.02 -15.80
N ALA A 335 13.14 -12.42 -16.83
CA ALA A 335 13.58 -13.44 -17.78
C ALA A 335 14.84 -12.99 -18.52
N ILE A 336 14.87 -11.74 -18.96
CA ILE A 336 16.03 -11.13 -19.63
C ILE A 336 17.20 -11.02 -18.66
N TYR A 337 16.98 -10.57 -17.42
CA TYR A 337 17.99 -10.51 -16.37
C TYR A 337 18.67 -11.87 -16.14
N ARG A 338 17.91 -12.97 -16.11
CA ARG A 338 18.49 -14.33 -16.00
C ARG A 338 19.33 -14.72 -17.21
N GLN A 339 18.97 -14.28 -18.42
CA GLN A 339 19.81 -14.49 -19.60
C GLN A 339 21.11 -13.69 -19.48
N MET A 340 21.03 -12.44 -19.01
CA MET A 340 22.21 -11.59 -18.81
C MET A 340 23.21 -12.22 -17.84
N GLN A 341 22.78 -13.02 -16.85
CA GLN A 341 23.66 -13.70 -15.90
C GLN A 341 24.63 -14.70 -16.57
N GLY A 342 24.25 -15.26 -17.72
CA GLY A 342 25.10 -16.15 -18.52
C GLY A 342 26.13 -15.43 -19.38
N GLU A 343 26.01 -14.10 -19.54
CA GLU A 343 26.84 -13.31 -20.44
C GLU A 343 28.00 -12.64 -19.68
N LEU A 344 29.23 -13.05 -19.99
CA LEU A 344 30.45 -12.52 -19.39
C LEU A 344 30.60 -11.00 -19.58
N SER A 345 30.15 -10.48 -20.72
CA SER A 345 30.19 -9.04 -21.05
C SER A 345 29.29 -8.19 -20.15
N LEU A 346 28.27 -8.80 -19.53
CA LEU A 346 27.27 -8.11 -18.71
C LEU A 346 27.50 -8.27 -17.21
N GLN A 347 28.43 -9.14 -16.80
CA GLN A 347 28.81 -9.32 -15.39
C GLN A 347 29.00 -8.00 -14.61
N PRO A 348 29.63 -6.94 -15.16
CA PRO A 348 29.81 -5.69 -14.44
C PRO A 348 28.52 -4.94 -14.09
N ILE A 349 27.41 -5.20 -14.79
CA ILE A 349 26.14 -4.46 -14.63
C ILE A 349 25.04 -5.29 -13.97
N LEU A 350 25.25 -6.60 -13.76
CA LEU A 350 24.23 -7.49 -13.20
C LEU A 350 23.74 -7.04 -11.82
N ALA A 351 24.66 -6.64 -10.94
CA ALA A 351 24.27 -6.16 -9.61
C ALA A 351 23.35 -4.93 -9.69
N GLU A 352 23.61 -4.01 -10.62
CA GLU A 352 22.77 -2.82 -10.83
C GLU A 352 21.41 -3.19 -11.44
N ALA A 353 21.40 -4.02 -12.47
CA ALA A 353 20.16 -4.47 -13.10
C ALA A 353 19.26 -5.22 -12.11
N GLY A 354 19.85 -6.06 -11.24
CA GLY A 354 19.13 -6.76 -10.18
C GLY A 354 18.48 -5.81 -9.16
N ARG A 355 19.18 -4.74 -8.75
CA ARG A 355 18.63 -3.71 -7.84
C ARG A 355 17.52 -2.90 -8.49
N GLN A 356 17.68 -2.50 -9.75
CA GLN A 356 16.64 -1.79 -10.51
C GLN A 356 15.38 -2.64 -10.65
N LEU A 357 15.55 -3.92 -10.97
CA LEU A 357 14.44 -4.88 -11.07
C LEU A 357 13.75 -5.08 -9.71
N ALA A 358 14.51 -5.28 -8.63
CA ALA A 358 13.95 -5.41 -7.28
C ALA A 358 13.16 -4.16 -6.86
N ALA A 359 13.60 -2.96 -7.24
CA ALA A 359 12.86 -1.72 -7.00
C ALA A 359 11.54 -1.69 -7.78
N GLY A 360 11.57 -1.96 -9.09
CA GLY A 360 10.34 -2.02 -9.88
C GLY A 360 9.33 -3.04 -9.36
N LEU A 361 9.79 -4.22 -8.93
CA LEU A 361 8.93 -5.31 -8.43
C LEU A 361 8.17 -4.95 -7.14
N GLN A 362 8.73 -4.08 -6.29
CA GLN A 362 8.07 -3.71 -5.04
C GLN A 362 7.12 -2.50 -5.16
N ASP A 363 7.30 -1.66 -6.17
CA ASP A 363 6.59 -0.38 -6.30
C ASP A 363 5.06 -0.58 -6.42
N GLU A 364 4.60 -1.52 -7.25
CA GLU A 364 3.16 -1.78 -7.42
C GLU A 364 2.49 -2.28 -6.14
N ALA A 365 3.15 -3.18 -5.40
CA ALA A 365 2.64 -3.71 -4.16
C ALA A 365 2.61 -2.64 -3.05
N GLN A 366 3.61 -1.75 -3.04
CA GLN A 366 3.62 -0.59 -2.15
C GLN A 366 2.48 0.38 -2.48
N GLN A 367 2.25 0.65 -3.77
CA GLN A 367 1.15 1.51 -4.21
C GLN A 367 -0.21 0.96 -3.76
N ALA A 368 -0.43 -0.36 -3.88
CA ALA A 368 -1.67 -0.99 -3.42
C ALA A 368 -1.89 -0.82 -1.90
N ILE A 369 -0.81 -0.86 -1.10
CA ILE A 369 -0.87 -0.57 0.34
C ILE A 369 -1.19 0.90 0.59
N ASN A 370 -0.52 1.82 -0.12
CA ASN A 370 -0.74 3.26 0.01
C ASN A 370 -2.21 3.62 -0.32
N ASP A 371 -2.71 3.13 -1.46
CA ASP A 371 -4.10 3.31 -1.87
C ASP A 371 -5.08 2.76 -0.81
N TYR A 372 -4.71 1.67 -0.12
CA TYR A 372 -5.52 1.07 0.94
C TYR A 372 -5.56 1.95 2.20
N LEU A 373 -4.41 2.44 2.64
CA LEU A 373 -4.26 3.36 3.77
C LEU A 373 -4.93 4.72 3.51
N GLU A 374 -4.98 5.13 2.24
CA GLU A 374 -5.67 6.34 1.79
C GLU A 374 -7.15 6.10 1.49
N SER A 375 -7.64 4.86 1.63
CA SER A 375 -9.01 4.46 1.32
C SER A 375 -9.45 4.92 -0.07
N SER A 376 -8.58 4.72 -1.06
CA SER A 376 -8.79 5.04 -2.47
C SER A 376 -10.01 4.29 -3.02
N PRO A 377 -10.93 4.95 -3.75
CA PRO A 377 -12.10 4.28 -4.33
C PRO A 377 -11.73 3.10 -5.24
N GLN A 378 -10.65 3.23 -6.01
CA GLN A 378 -10.16 2.19 -6.91
C GLN A 378 -9.72 0.95 -6.13
N GLU A 379 -8.96 1.13 -5.05
CA GLU A 379 -8.56 0.04 -4.17
C GLU A 379 -9.77 -0.59 -3.50
N MET A 380 -10.72 0.21 -2.98
CA MET A 380 -11.93 -0.31 -2.31
C MET A 380 -12.78 -1.18 -3.23
N ALA A 381 -12.85 -0.83 -4.53
CA ALA A 381 -13.61 -1.60 -5.53
C ALA A 381 -13.00 -2.99 -5.82
N ARG A 382 -11.68 -3.15 -5.67
CA ARG A 382 -10.98 -4.43 -5.91
C ARG A 382 -10.63 -5.20 -4.64
N ARG A 383 -10.56 -4.55 -3.47
CA ARG A 383 -10.09 -5.12 -2.19
C ARG A 383 -10.85 -6.37 -1.72
N TRP A 384 -12.09 -6.51 -2.16
CA TRP A 384 -13.00 -7.60 -1.80
C TRP A 384 -13.17 -8.64 -2.91
N LYS A 385 -12.33 -8.58 -3.95
CA LYS A 385 -12.36 -9.49 -5.09
C LYS A 385 -10.99 -10.12 -5.25
N LEU A 386 -10.97 -11.42 -5.56
CA LEU A 386 -9.74 -12.10 -5.93
C LEU A 386 -9.26 -11.54 -7.27
N SER A 387 -8.30 -10.60 -7.21
CA SER A 387 -7.76 -9.92 -8.38
C SER A 387 -6.44 -10.55 -8.80
N THR A 388 -6.18 -10.59 -10.11
CA THR A 388 -4.91 -11.07 -10.66
C THR A 388 -3.71 -10.26 -10.14
N ALA A 389 -3.91 -8.96 -9.88
CA ALA A 389 -2.87 -8.09 -9.31
C ALA A 389 -2.45 -8.53 -7.90
N TYR A 390 -3.38 -8.87 -7.00
CA TYR A 390 -3.01 -9.35 -5.67
C TYR A 390 -2.32 -10.71 -5.73
N GLN A 391 -2.67 -11.56 -6.70
CA GLN A 391 -2.06 -12.86 -6.89
C GLN A 391 -0.58 -12.76 -7.32
N SER A 392 -0.19 -11.71 -8.04
CA SER A 392 1.20 -11.51 -8.47
C SER A 392 2.10 -10.87 -7.41
N TYR A 393 1.56 -10.06 -6.49
CA TYR A 393 2.38 -9.33 -5.51
C TYR A 393 3.27 -10.20 -4.61
N PRO A 394 2.83 -11.36 -4.07
CA PRO A 394 3.71 -12.23 -3.30
C PRO A 394 4.96 -12.67 -4.07
N GLU A 395 4.80 -13.02 -5.35
CA GLU A 395 5.90 -13.45 -6.21
C GLU A 395 6.84 -12.29 -6.53
N TYR A 396 6.29 -11.11 -6.79
CA TYR A 396 7.07 -9.90 -7.06
C TYR A 396 7.95 -9.54 -5.87
N LEU A 397 7.35 -9.50 -4.67
CA LEU A 397 8.05 -9.16 -3.43
C LEU A 397 9.05 -10.24 -3.02
N GLY A 398 8.72 -11.52 -3.20
CA GLY A 398 9.63 -12.63 -2.96
C GLY A 398 10.86 -12.58 -3.87
N THR A 399 10.64 -12.32 -5.17
CA THR A 399 11.72 -12.17 -6.15
C THR A 399 12.58 -10.95 -5.85
N ALA A 400 11.99 -9.81 -5.48
CA ALA A 400 12.73 -8.64 -5.05
C ALA A 400 13.61 -8.92 -3.81
N ALA A 401 13.07 -9.63 -2.81
CA ALA A 401 13.83 -10.03 -1.62
C ALA A 401 15.00 -10.95 -1.97
N GLU A 402 14.81 -11.90 -2.89
CA GLU A 402 15.85 -12.81 -3.35
C GLU A 402 16.95 -12.10 -4.14
N LEU A 403 16.58 -11.15 -5.01
CA LEU A 403 17.52 -10.33 -5.78
C LEU A 403 18.41 -9.46 -4.87
N LEU A 404 17.86 -8.96 -3.76
CA LEU A 404 18.59 -8.12 -2.81
C LEU A 404 19.38 -8.93 -1.76
N GLY A 405 18.91 -10.13 -1.41
CA GLY A 405 19.51 -11.03 -0.42
C GLY A 405 19.15 -10.70 1.04
N PRO A 406 19.31 -11.68 1.96
CA PRO A 406 18.89 -11.58 3.36
C PRO A 406 19.65 -10.54 4.19
N ASP A 407 20.87 -10.17 3.79
CA ASP A 407 21.66 -9.15 4.48
C ASP A 407 21.24 -7.72 4.11
N ASN A 408 20.33 -7.55 3.14
CA ASN A 408 19.83 -6.24 2.74
C ASN A 408 18.81 -5.71 3.76
N PHE A 409 18.94 -4.44 4.16
CA PHE A 409 18.03 -3.80 5.11
C PHE A 409 16.55 -3.77 4.66
N GLN A 410 16.27 -3.91 3.36
CA GLN A 410 14.90 -3.97 2.82
C GLN A 410 14.30 -5.38 2.88
N TYR A 411 15.11 -6.41 3.14
CA TYR A 411 14.70 -7.81 3.01
C TYR A 411 13.48 -8.14 3.89
N ASP A 412 13.54 -7.81 5.18
CA ASP A 412 12.45 -8.10 6.12
C ASP A 412 11.16 -7.35 5.74
N GLY A 413 11.27 -6.08 5.33
CA GLY A 413 10.12 -5.30 4.87
C GLY A 413 9.50 -5.82 3.56
N LEU A 414 10.30 -6.42 2.67
CA LEU A 414 9.80 -7.12 1.47
C LEU A 414 9.10 -8.42 1.85
N ARG A 415 9.70 -9.23 2.73
CA ARG A 415 9.12 -10.49 3.22
C ARG A 415 7.84 -10.27 4.05
N ALA A 416 7.77 -9.19 4.83
CA ALA A 416 6.57 -8.80 5.57
C ALA A 416 5.40 -8.51 4.62
N ARG A 417 5.63 -7.66 3.60
CA ARG A 417 4.63 -7.34 2.59
C ARG A 417 4.25 -8.57 1.76
N GLN A 418 5.20 -9.46 1.46
CA GLN A 418 4.92 -10.74 0.80
C GLN A 418 3.93 -11.56 1.63
N ALA A 419 4.23 -11.81 2.90
CA ALA A 419 3.38 -12.59 3.79
C ALA A 419 1.98 -11.95 3.94
N TYR A 420 1.91 -10.62 4.02
CA TYR A 420 0.64 -9.89 4.05
C TYR A 420 -0.24 -10.16 2.82
N PHE A 421 0.32 -10.07 1.60
CA PHE A 421 -0.44 -10.34 0.38
C PHE A 421 -0.79 -11.82 0.20
N GLU A 422 0.07 -12.74 0.65
CA GLU A 422 -0.27 -14.18 0.74
C GLU A 422 -1.50 -14.39 1.63
N GLY A 423 -1.51 -13.77 2.81
CA GLY A 423 -2.64 -13.83 3.74
C GLY A 423 -3.92 -13.20 3.17
N LEU A 424 -3.81 -12.05 2.49
CA LEU A 424 -4.94 -11.41 1.82
C LEU A 424 -5.56 -12.32 0.76
N ASN A 425 -4.74 -12.93 -0.10
CA ASN A 425 -5.21 -13.85 -1.13
C ASN A 425 -5.91 -15.07 -0.53
N LEU A 426 -5.36 -15.64 0.55
CA LEU A 426 -5.98 -16.76 1.27
C LEU A 426 -7.34 -16.37 1.86
N ARG A 427 -7.47 -15.18 2.45
CA ARG A 427 -8.77 -14.67 2.92
C ARG A 427 -9.77 -14.54 1.78
N LEU A 428 -9.37 -13.96 0.65
CA LEU A 428 -10.24 -13.77 -0.52
C LEU A 428 -10.67 -15.10 -1.14
N GLN A 429 -9.80 -16.10 -1.15
CA GLN A 429 -10.13 -17.46 -1.58
C GLN A 429 -11.10 -18.14 -0.59
N ALA A 430 -10.90 -17.96 0.71
CA ALA A 430 -11.78 -18.50 1.74
C ALA A 430 -13.23 -18.01 1.56
N GLU A 431 -13.41 -16.75 1.16
CA GLU A 431 -14.74 -16.16 0.90
C GLU A 431 -15.46 -16.76 -0.32
N GLN A 432 -14.80 -17.62 -1.11
CA GLN A 432 -15.37 -18.24 -2.32
C GLN A 432 -15.64 -19.75 -2.17
N VAL A 433 -15.27 -20.38 -1.05
CA VAL A 433 -15.34 -21.85 -0.88
C VAL A 433 -16.03 -22.26 0.41
N GLU A 434 -16.51 -23.51 0.46
CA GLU A 434 -17.23 -24.04 1.62
C GLU A 434 -16.35 -24.37 2.83
N HIS A 435 -15.07 -24.68 2.63
CA HIS A 435 -14.10 -24.98 3.70
C HIS A 435 -13.28 -23.74 4.07
N TRP A 436 -13.97 -22.63 4.30
CA TRP A 436 -13.38 -21.31 4.50
C TRP A 436 -12.54 -21.20 5.78
N ASP A 437 -12.89 -21.94 6.85
CA ASP A 437 -12.20 -21.88 8.15
C ASP A 437 -10.69 -22.21 8.06
N SER A 438 -10.33 -23.27 7.31
CA SER A 438 -8.94 -23.70 7.15
C SER A 438 -8.11 -22.68 6.38
N LEU A 439 -8.68 -22.06 5.34
CA LEU A 439 -8.01 -21.02 4.58
C LEU A 439 -7.86 -19.72 5.38
N LEU A 440 -8.85 -19.37 6.21
CA LEU A 440 -8.73 -18.24 7.14
C LEU A 440 -7.66 -18.47 8.21
N ALA A 441 -7.50 -19.70 8.71
CA ALA A 441 -6.42 -20.02 9.65
C ALA A 441 -5.03 -19.81 9.01
N LEU A 442 -4.84 -20.24 7.76
CA LEU A 442 -3.61 -19.97 7.01
C LEU A 442 -3.43 -18.47 6.73
N ALA A 443 -4.51 -17.76 6.40
CA ALA A 443 -4.48 -16.32 6.22
C ALA A 443 -3.99 -15.60 7.49
N ILE A 444 -4.50 -15.99 8.66
CA ILE A 444 -4.08 -15.45 9.96
C ILE A 444 -2.59 -15.71 10.20
N GLN A 445 -2.12 -16.95 10.00
CA GLN A 445 -0.70 -17.29 10.16
C GLN A 445 0.21 -16.42 9.28
N LYS A 446 -0.23 -16.13 8.04
CA LYS A 446 0.51 -15.27 7.12
C LYS A 446 0.53 -13.80 7.58
N GLN A 447 -0.56 -13.30 8.15
CA GLN A 447 -0.55 -11.97 8.75
C GLN A 447 0.30 -11.89 10.02
N GLU A 448 0.32 -12.94 10.83
CA GLU A 448 1.22 -13.03 12.00
C GLU A 448 2.69 -13.04 11.57
N GLN A 449 3.04 -13.80 10.52
CA GLN A 449 4.37 -13.79 9.92
C GLN A 449 4.76 -12.38 9.41
N ALA A 450 3.82 -11.65 8.80
CA ALA A 450 4.06 -10.28 8.37
C ALA A 450 4.41 -9.36 9.56
N LEU A 451 3.69 -9.52 10.67
CA LEU A 451 3.87 -8.72 11.88
C LEU A 451 5.10 -9.11 12.72
N GLU A 452 5.60 -10.34 12.61
CA GLU A 452 6.89 -10.73 13.18
C GLU A 452 8.05 -9.97 12.53
N LEU A 453 7.92 -9.64 11.24
CA LEU A 453 8.93 -8.92 10.45
C LEU A 453 8.73 -7.40 10.47
N ASP A 454 7.47 -6.94 10.48
CA ASP A 454 7.11 -5.52 10.56
C ASP A 454 5.94 -5.31 11.54
N THR A 455 6.30 -5.01 12.79
CA THR A 455 5.33 -4.77 13.87
C THR A 455 4.49 -3.51 13.69
N LEU A 456 4.84 -2.60 12.77
CA LEU A 456 4.12 -1.36 12.54
C LEU A 456 3.10 -1.47 11.39
N ALA A 457 3.04 -2.60 10.68
CA ALA A 457 2.13 -2.81 9.54
C ALA A 457 0.64 -2.78 9.94
N ALA A 458 0.06 -1.58 10.05
CA ALA A 458 -1.35 -1.37 10.43
C ALA A 458 -2.34 -2.13 9.53
N TYR A 459 -2.01 -2.25 8.24
CA TYR A 459 -2.80 -2.98 7.26
C TYR A 459 -2.90 -4.49 7.57
N ALA A 460 -1.85 -5.10 8.14
CA ALA A 460 -1.85 -6.52 8.52
C ALA A 460 -2.72 -6.75 9.77
N TYR A 461 -2.68 -5.83 10.74
CA TYR A 461 -3.61 -5.86 11.87
C TYR A 461 -5.07 -5.72 11.42
N ASN A 462 -5.36 -4.83 10.48
CA ASN A 462 -6.73 -4.72 9.95
C ASN A 462 -7.16 -6.01 9.23
N GLU A 463 -6.28 -6.66 8.45
CA GLU A 463 -6.60 -7.96 7.84
C GLU A 463 -6.84 -9.07 8.87
N LEU A 464 -6.05 -9.12 9.96
CA LEU A 464 -6.34 -10.01 11.09
C LEU A 464 -7.75 -9.75 11.65
N GLY A 465 -8.10 -8.48 11.85
CA GLY A 465 -9.44 -8.09 12.27
C GLY A 465 -10.54 -8.61 11.35
N LEU A 466 -10.34 -8.50 10.03
CA LEU A 466 -11.28 -9.03 9.02
C LEU A 466 -11.39 -10.56 9.08
N CYS A 467 -10.28 -11.28 9.19
CA CYS A 467 -10.27 -12.74 9.35
C CYS A 467 -11.02 -13.18 10.62
N TYR A 468 -10.73 -12.56 11.77
CA TYR A 468 -11.43 -12.87 13.02
C TYR A 468 -12.92 -12.50 13.00
N LEU A 469 -13.29 -11.44 12.26
CA LEU A 469 -14.70 -11.08 12.07
C LEU A 469 -15.45 -12.17 11.28
N ARG A 470 -14.82 -12.76 10.25
CA ARG A 470 -15.40 -13.90 9.49
C ARG A 470 -15.53 -15.16 10.34
N LEU A 471 -14.56 -15.43 11.20
CA LEU A 471 -14.60 -16.50 12.22
C LEU A 471 -15.59 -16.21 13.36
N LYS A 472 -16.36 -15.11 13.30
CA LYS A 472 -17.31 -14.65 14.33
C LYS A 472 -16.67 -14.38 15.70
N GLN A 473 -15.35 -14.27 15.79
CA GLN A 473 -14.59 -13.89 16.98
C GLN A 473 -14.50 -12.35 17.06
N ARG A 474 -15.64 -11.71 17.34
CA ARG A 474 -15.84 -10.26 17.17
C ARG A 474 -15.01 -9.40 18.13
N GLU A 475 -14.75 -9.90 19.33
CA GLU A 475 -13.94 -9.21 20.34
C GLU A 475 -12.47 -9.14 19.91
N LYS A 476 -11.91 -10.25 19.40
CA LYS A 476 -10.57 -10.25 18.81
C LYS A 476 -10.50 -9.37 17.57
N ALA A 477 -11.52 -9.41 16.73
CA ALA A 477 -11.60 -8.54 15.56
C ALA A 477 -11.49 -7.06 15.97
N LEU A 478 -12.25 -6.66 17.01
CA LEU A 478 -12.24 -5.31 17.56
C LEU A 478 -10.86 -4.91 18.09
N GLU A 479 -10.17 -5.79 18.82
CA GLU A 479 -8.81 -5.54 19.32
C GLU A 479 -7.82 -5.26 18.18
N TYR A 480 -7.88 -6.04 17.11
CA TYR A 480 -7.00 -5.86 15.97
C TYR A 480 -7.32 -4.61 15.14
N PHE A 481 -8.60 -4.27 14.98
CA PHE A 481 -8.97 -2.98 14.39
C PHE A 481 -8.49 -1.82 15.25
N GLN A 482 -8.55 -1.93 16.59
CA GLN A 482 -8.05 -0.90 17.52
C GLN A 482 -6.54 -0.71 17.37
N LYS A 483 -5.77 -1.80 17.26
CA LYS A 483 -4.33 -1.75 16.96
C LYS A 483 -4.05 -1.08 15.62
N ALA A 484 -4.79 -1.45 14.57
CA ALA A 484 -4.64 -0.83 13.25
C ALA A 484 -4.94 0.68 13.28
N HIS A 485 -6.01 1.09 13.96
CA HIS A 485 -6.36 2.51 14.11
C HIS A 485 -5.34 3.26 14.97
N PHE A 486 -4.81 2.64 16.02
CA PHE A 486 -3.76 3.24 16.85
C PHE A 486 -2.50 3.55 16.02
N LEU A 487 -2.10 2.63 15.16
CA LEU A 487 -0.94 2.78 14.27
C LEU A 487 -1.22 3.71 13.08
N SER A 488 -2.48 3.96 12.76
CA SER A 488 -2.91 4.79 11.62
C SER A 488 -4.21 5.54 11.95
N PRO A 489 -4.14 6.63 12.76
CA PRO A 489 -5.34 7.32 13.24
C PRO A 489 -6.16 8.01 12.14
N ALA A 490 -5.49 8.42 11.06
CA ALA A 490 -6.13 9.05 9.90
C ALA A 490 -6.78 8.03 8.95
N TRP A 491 -6.53 6.74 9.13
CA TRP A 491 -7.10 5.71 8.29
C TRP A 491 -8.50 5.32 8.77
N VAL A 492 -9.51 5.62 7.95
CA VAL A 492 -10.93 5.48 8.31
C VAL A 492 -11.40 4.02 8.36
N ILE A 493 -10.76 3.11 7.62
CA ILE A 493 -11.23 1.73 7.42
C ILE A 493 -11.31 0.94 8.74
N PRO A 494 -10.26 0.89 9.59
CA PRO A 494 -10.34 0.18 10.86
C PRO A 494 -11.48 0.70 11.75
N VAL A 495 -11.68 2.02 11.83
CA VAL A 495 -12.76 2.64 12.63
C VAL A 495 -14.14 2.22 12.10
N ALA A 496 -14.33 2.22 10.78
CA ALA A 496 -15.57 1.75 10.17
C ALA A 496 -15.80 0.25 10.43
N ASN A 497 -14.74 -0.56 10.40
CA ASN A 497 -14.78 -1.98 10.72
C ASN A 497 -15.13 -2.23 12.19
N MET A 498 -14.61 -1.42 13.14
CA MET A 498 -15.03 -1.47 14.54
C MET A 498 -16.54 -1.26 14.68
N GLY A 499 -17.10 -0.27 13.97
CA GLY A 499 -18.54 0.00 13.98
C GLY A 499 -19.36 -1.22 13.54
N SER A 500 -18.93 -1.91 12.48
CA SER A 500 -19.55 -3.15 12.02
C SER A 500 -19.42 -4.30 13.04
N ALA A 501 -18.23 -4.49 13.62
CA ALA A 501 -18.01 -5.50 14.65
C ALA A 501 -18.88 -5.28 15.90
N LEU A 502 -18.95 -4.03 16.40
CA LEU A 502 -19.77 -3.61 17.54
C LEU A 502 -21.26 -3.80 17.26
N GLN A 503 -21.72 -3.45 16.07
CA GLN A 503 -23.10 -3.69 15.64
C GLN A 503 -23.44 -5.20 15.69
N ASN A 504 -22.53 -6.05 15.24
CA ASN A 504 -22.74 -7.50 15.24
C ASN A 504 -22.67 -8.13 16.65
N MET A 505 -22.12 -7.41 17.63
CA MET A 505 -22.16 -7.75 19.06
C MET A 505 -23.40 -7.17 19.77
N GLY A 506 -24.24 -6.38 19.09
CA GLY A 506 -25.37 -5.69 19.73
C GLY A 506 -24.97 -4.46 20.57
N ARG A 507 -23.70 -4.03 20.51
CA ARG A 507 -23.18 -2.84 21.20
C ARG A 507 -23.51 -1.58 20.39
N VAL A 508 -24.80 -1.28 20.29
CA VAL A 508 -25.36 -0.33 19.30
C VAL A 508 -24.83 1.10 19.49
N GLU A 509 -24.79 1.63 20.71
CA GLU A 509 -24.35 3.01 20.93
C GLU A 509 -22.86 3.20 20.63
N GLU A 510 -22.01 2.24 21.01
CA GLU A 510 -20.60 2.27 20.66
C GLU A 510 -20.38 2.16 19.14
N ALA A 511 -21.20 1.37 18.44
CA ALA A 511 -21.18 1.30 16.98
C ALA A 511 -21.54 2.65 16.33
N LYS A 512 -22.51 3.38 16.88
CA LYS A 512 -22.86 4.74 16.42
C LYS A 512 -21.72 5.71 16.67
N ASP A 513 -21.06 5.64 17.82
CA ASP A 513 -19.91 6.50 18.14
C ASP A 513 -18.76 6.26 17.16
N LYS A 514 -18.44 4.99 16.86
CA LYS A 514 -17.43 4.67 15.85
C LYS A 514 -17.82 5.10 14.44
N ALA A 515 -19.10 5.05 14.09
CA ALA A 515 -19.55 5.61 12.81
C ALA A 515 -19.39 7.14 12.75
N ARG A 516 -19.68 7.87 13.85
CA ARG A 516 -19.46 9.33 13.94
C ARG A 516 -17.98 9.69 13.85
N GLU A 517 -17.13 8.93 14.53
CA GLU A 517 -15.67 9.08 14.49
C GLU A 517 -15.14 8.85 13.06
N ALA A 518 -15.57 7.79 12.38
CA ALA A 518 -15.20 7.54 10.99
C ALA A 518 -15.64 8.67 10.04
N ILE A 519 -16.85 9.24 10.24
CA ILE A 519 -17.34 10.39 9.48
C ILE A 519 -16.50 11.64 9.75
N ALA A 520 -16.03 11.84 10.99
CA ALA A 520 -15.18 12.97 11.35
C ALA A 520 -13.78 12.86 10.72
N ILE A 521 -13.24 11.64 10.58
CA ILE A 521 -11.98 11.38 9.86
C ILE A 521 -12.17 11.62 8.36
N ARG A 522 -13.23 11.07 7.77
CA ARG A 522 -13.53 11.22 6.34
C ARG A 522 -15.04 11.26 6.09
N GLU A 523 -15.55 12.46 5.85
CA GLU A 523 -16.97 12.70 5.64
C GLU A 523 -17.55 11.92 4.45
N ARG A 524 -16.78 11.82 3.35
CA ARG A 524 -17.18 11.14 2.11
C ARG A 524 -16.72 9.68 2.06
N TYR A 525 -16.84 8.95 3.17
CA TYR A 525 -16.59 7.51 3.21
C TYR A 525 -17.92 6.75 3.38
N PRO A 526 -18.28 5.79 2.50
CA PRO A 526 -19.64 5.23 2.44
C PRO A 526 -19.99 4.27 3.59
N VAL A 527 -19.01 3.52 4.10
CA VAL A 527 -19.22 2.45 5.10
C VAL A 527 -19.86 2.93 6.42
N PRO A 528 -19.43 4.04 7.07
CA PRO A 528 -20.08 4.49 8.31
C PRO A 528 -21.55 4.89 8.10
N HIS A 529 -21.90 5.45 6.93
CA HIS A 529 -23.30 5.72 6.60
C HIS A 529 -24.10 4.43 6.41
N TYR A 530 -23.54 3.44 5.72
CA TYR A 530 -24.16 2.12 5.65
C TYR A 530 -24.35 1.48 7.04
N ASN A 531 -23.34 1.53 7.91
CA ASN A 531 -23.45 1.02 9.27
C ASN A 531 -24.57 1.70 10.06
N LEU A 532 -24.66 3.04 10.02
CA LEU A 532 -25.77 3.80 10.63
C LEU A 532 -27.12 3.42 10.03
N GLY A 533 -27.19 3.18 8.72
CA GLY A 533 -28.41 2.71 8.05
C GLY A 533 -28.86 1.34 8.54
N ILE A 534 -27.95 0.38 8.70
CA ILE A 534 -28.26 -0.94 9.25
C ILE A 534 -28.72 -0.83 10.72
N ILE A 535 -28.10 0.05 11.52
CA ILE A 535 -28.56 0.30 12.89
C ILE A 535 -30.01 0.81 12.89
N ALA A 536 -30.31 1.83 12.09
CA ALA A 536 -31.66 2.40 12.00
C ALA A 536 -32.68 1.37 11.51
N MET A 537 -32.34 0.58 10.50
CA MET A 537 -33.19 -0.49 9.98
C MET A 537 -33.52 -1.54 11.06
N ARG A 538 -32.53 -1.98 11.84
CA ARG A 538 -32.76 -2.92 12.95
C ARG A 538 -33.62 -2.34 14.08
N GLN A 539 -33.68 -1.02 14.19
CA GLN A 539 -34.54 -0.30 15.14
C GLN A 539 -35.95 -0.01 14.59
N GLY A 540 -36.22 -0.38 13.32
CA GLY A 540 -37.48 -0.09 12.64
C GLY A 540 -37.60 1.34 12.10
N ASP A 541 -36.54 2.14 12.17
CA ASP A 541 -36.51 3.48 11.59
C ASP A 541 -36.06 3.41 10.12
N ASN A 542 -36.97 2.93 9.26
CA ASN A 542 -36.71 2.77 7.84
C ASN A 542 -36.46 4.11 7.13
N THR A 543 -37.03 5.22 7.63
CA THR A 543 -36.82 6.56 7.07
C THR A 543 -35.36 6.98 7.22
N THR A 544 -34.81 6.89 8.42
CA THR A 544 -33.39 7.19 8.66
C THR A 544 -32.49 6.20 7.93
N ALA A 545 -32.85 4.91 7.91
CA ALA A 545 -32.07 3.89 7.21
C ALA A 545 -31.91 4.20 5.71
N ILE A 546 -33.02 4.49 5.01
CA ILE A 546 -33.01 4.89 3.59
C ILE A 546 -32.15 6.15 3.40
N ALA A 547 -32.30 7.17 4.25
CA ALA A 547 -31.51 8.39 4.15
C ALA A 547 -30.00 8.12 4.25
N GLN A 548 -29.57 7.25 5.17
CA GLN A 548 -28.17 6.90 5.34
C GLN A 548 -27.65 6.02 4.20
N PHE A 549 -28.41 5.03 3.74
CA PHE A 549 -28.00 4.25 2.58
C PHE A 549 -27.92 5.09 1.30
N ARG A 550 -28.80 6.08 1.10
CA ARG A 550 -28.69 7.03 -0.01
C ARG A 550 -27.42 7.87 0.07
N LYS A 551 -26.98 8.28 1.27
CA LYS A 551 -25.67 8.94 1.45
C LYS A 551 -24.52 8.02 1.08
N ALA A 552 -24.55 6.77 1.54
CA ALA A 552 -23.53 5.78 1.20
C ALA A 552 -23.43 5.57 -0.32
N VAL A 553 -24.55 5.36 -1.01
CA VAL A 553 -24.60 5.25 -2.48
C VAL A 553 -24.23 6.55 -3.20
N GLY A 554 -24.52 7.71 -2.59
CA GLY A 554 -24.12 9.01 -3.12
C GLY A 554 -22.61 9.24 -3.08
N TYR A 555 -21.91 8.69 -2.08
CA TYR A 555 -20.45 8.76 -1.97
C TYR A 555 -19.74 7.67 -2.76
N ASP A 556 -20.30 6.46 -2.77
CA ASP A 556 -19.83 5.37 -3.62
C ASP A 556 -21.01 4.68 -4.30
N SER A 557 -21.16 5.02 -5.57
CA SER A 557 -22.22 4.54 -6.42
C SER A 557 -22.05 3.05 -6.79
N SER A 558 -20.88 2.47 -6.53
CA SER A 558 -20.56 1.05 -6.72
C SER A 558 -20.72 0.22 -5.43
N TYR A 559 -21.15 0.82 -4.32
CA TYR A 559 -21.26 0.12 -3.05
C TYR A 559 -22.47 -0.83 -3.02
N VAL A 560 -22.20 -2.11 -3.34
CA VAL A 560 -23.18 -3.17 -3.56
C VAL A 560 -24.13 -3.35 -2.37
N ASP A 561 -23.60 -3.43 -1.14
CA ASP A 561 -24.40 -3.74 0.03
C ASP A 561 -25.39 -2.60 0.37
N ALA A 562 -25.00 -1.35 0.16
CA ALA A 562 -25.89 -0.20 0.32
C ALA A 562 -26.97 -0.14 -0.76
N CYS A 563 -26.64 -0.50 -2.02
CA CYS A 563 -27.63 -0.61 -3.09
C CYS A 563 -28.66 -1.70 -2.81
N TYR A 564 -28.20 -2.87 -2.34
CA TYR A 564 -29.08 -3.97 -1.96
C TYR A 564 -29.99 -3.57 -0.78
N ALA A 565 -29.43 -2.97 0.26
CA ALA A 565 -30.19 -2.53 1.43
C ALA A 565 -31.26 -1.49 1.09
N LEU A 566 -30.98 -0.56 0.15
CA LEU A 566 -31.99 0.34 -0.41
C LEU A 566 -33.08 -0.43 -1.15
N GLY A 567 -32.71 -1.38 -2.02
CA GLY A 567 -33.67 -2.20 -2.76
C GLY A 567 -34.62 -2.96 -1.83
N TYR A 568 -34.06 -3.59 -0.79
CA TYR A 568 -34.81 -4.28 0.24
C TYR A 568 -35.76 -3.35 0.99
N LEU A 569 -35.29 -2.18 1.46
CA LEU A 569 -36.15 -1.25 2.20
C LEU A 569 -37.23 -0.62 1.33
N TYR A 570 -36.94 -0.24 0.08
CA TYR A 570 -37.97 0.25 -0.83
C TYR A 570 -39.05 -0.80 -1.10
N TRP A 571 -38.68 -2.09 -1.13
CA TRP A 571 -39.67 -3.15 -1.23
C TRP A 571 -40.56 -3.23 0.02
N VAL A 572 -39.96 -3.21 1.21
CA VAL A 572 -40.68 -3.24 2.50
C VAL A 572 -41.63 -2.04 2.63
N GLU A 573 -41.21 -0.86 2.19
CA GLU A 573 -42.01 0.39 2.22
C GLU A 573 -43.05 0.48 1.09
N GLY A 574 -43.15 -0.53 0.22
CA GLY A 574 -44.16 -0.56 -0.85
C GLY A 574 -43.86 0.39 -2.02
N VAL A 575 -42.57 0.64 -2.30
CA VAL A 575 -42.09 1.45 -3.42
C VAL A 575 -41.38 0.56 -4.47
N PRO A 576 -42.11 -0.31 -5.18
CA PRO A 576 -41.54 -1.39 -5.99
C PRO A 576 -40.66 -0.93 -7.16
N ASP A 577 -40.97 0.21 -7.80
CA ASP A 577 -40.13 0.73 -8.90
C ASP A 577 -38.73 1.13 -8.40
N SER A 578 -38.66 1.78 -7.24
CA SER A 578 -37.38 2.15 -6.62
C SER A 578 -36.62 0.92 -6.14
N ALA A 579 -37.33 -0.08 -5.61
CA ALA A 579 -36.76 -1.36 -5.24
C ALA A 579 -36.10 -2.05 -6.45
N ARG A 580 -36.85 -2.20 -7.55
CA ARG A 580 -36.39 -2.82 -8.79
C ARG A 580 -35.16 -2.10 -9.36
N MET A 581 -35.17 -0.77 -9.43
CA MET A 581 -34.01 0.00 -9.90
C MET A 581 -32.75 -0.25 -9.04
N ALA A 582 -32.88 -0.22 -7.71
CA ALA A 582 -31.77 -0.46 -6.80
C ALA A 582 -31.24 -1.91 -6.86
N LEU A 583 -32.12 -2.89 -7.05
CA LEU A 583 -31.74 -4.30 -7.16
C LEU A 583 -31.11 -4.63 -8.51
N LEU A 584 -31.61 -4.07 -9.62
CA LEU A 584 -30.98 -4.18 -10.93
C LEU A 584 -29.57 -3.61 -10.93
N ARG A 585 -29.36 -2.48 -10.24
CA ARG A 585 -28.02 -1.93 -10.00
C ARG A 585 -27.15 -2.89 -9.19
N THR A 586 -27.69 -3.48 -8.12
CA THR A 586 -26.98 -4.46 -7.29
C THR A 586 -26.44 -5.62 -8.11
N VAL A 587 -27.28 -6.26 -8.94
CA VAL A 587 -26.85 -7.41 -9.76
C VAL A 587 -25.94 -7.00 -10.90
N GLY A 588 -26.05 -5.78 -11.42
CA GLY A 588 -25.10 -5.22 -12.39
C GLY A 588 -23.70 -4.98 -11.80
N LEU A 589 -23.63 -4.60 -10.51
CA LEU A 589 -22.36 -4.40 -9.80
C LEU A 589 -21.75 -5.71 -9.28
N ASN A 590 -22.59 -6.65 -8.85
CA ASN A 590 -22.19 -7.96 -8.37
C ASN A 590 -23.19 -9.05 -8.82
N PRO A 591 -22.90 -9.72 -9.95
CA PRO A 591 -23.72 -10.82 -10.46
C PRO A 591 -23.82 -12.04 -9.53
N SER A 592 -22.99 -12.14 -8.48
CA SER A 592 -23.02 -13.24 -7.51
C SER A 592 -23.93 -12.96 -6.30
N LYS A 593 -24.62 -11.81 -6.24
CA LYS A 593 -25.58 -11.49 -5.16
C LYS A 593 -26.92 -12.16 -5.40
N PHE A 594 -27.03 -13.46 -5.09
CA PHE A 594 -28.27 -14.23 -5.27
C PHE A 594 -29.48 -13.65 -4.52
N ASP A 595 -29.28 -13.01 -3.37
CA ASP A 595 -30.35 -12.37 -2.59
C ASP A 595 -31.08 -11.28 -3.39
N ALA A 596 -30.34 -10.56 -4.24
CA ALA A 596 -30.91 -9.51 -5.08
C ALA A 596 -31.76 -10.10 -6.22
N TYR A 597 -31.32 -11.20 -6.85
CA TYR A 597 -32.12 -11.93 -7.82
C TYR A 597 -33.38 -12.51 -7.20
N ASN A 598 -33.26 -13.13 -6.02
CA ASN A 598 -34.43 -13.66 -5.30
C ASN A 598 -35.46 -12.55 -5.03
N LEU A 599 -35.03 -11.37 -4.59
CA LEU A 599 -35.96 -10.26 -4.34
C LEU A 599 -36.56 -9.68 -5.63
N LEU A 600 -35.78 -9.57 -6.72
CA LEU A 600 -36.30 -9.20 -8.04
C LEU A 600 -37.36 -10.20 -8.52
N ALA A 601 -37.13 -11.50 -8.33
CA ALA A 601 -38.09 -12.54 -8.66
C ALA A 601 -39.37 -12.43 -7.83
N VAL A 602 -39.27 -12.14 -6.54
CA VAL A 602 -40.43 -11.91 -5.66
C VAL A 602 -41.24 -10.68 -6.13
N ILE A 603 -40.57 -9.60 -6.51
CA ILE A 603 -41.22 -8.40 -7.08
C ILE A 603 -41.94 -8.77 -8.37
N ALA A 604 -41.25 -9.41 -9.32
CA ALA A 604 -41.82 -9.83 -10.60
C ALA A 604 -43.00 -10.80 -10.43
N LYS A 605 -42.92 -11.75 -9.48
CA LYS A 605 -44.01 -12.67 -9.13
C LYS A 605 -45.24 -11.89 -8.65
N LYS A 606 -45.06 -10.89 -7.78
CA LYS A 606 -46.16 -10.05 -7.29
C LYS A 606 -46.79 -9.19 -8.38
N ASP A 607 -45.97 -8.75 -9.34
CA ASP A 607 -46.43 -7.99 -10.52
C ASP A 607 -47.16 -8.88 -11.56
N GLY A 608 -47.20 -10.20 -11.37
CA GLY A 608 -47.78 -11.17 -12.32
C GLY A 608 -46.86 -11.52 -13.50
N ASN A 609 -45.62 -11.02 -13.50
CA ASN A 609 -44.62 -11.26 -14.54
C ASN A 609 -43.89 -12.59 -14.28
N TYR A 610 -44.62 -13.71 -14.36
CA TYR A 610 -44.11 -15.00 -13.91
C TYR A 610 -42.88 -15.51 -14.69
N GLN A 611 -42.77 -15.21 -15.99
CA GLN A 611 -41.58 -15.56 -16.77
C GLN A 611 -40.32 -14.84 -16.27
N GLU A 612 -40.43 -13.53 -16.01
CA GLU A 612 -39.34 -12.73 -15.46
C GLU A 612 -38.95 -13.22 -14.05
N ALA A 613 -39.93 -13.61 -13.24
CA ALA A 613 -39.67 -14.20 -11.92
C ALA A 613 -38.91 -15.53 -12.02
N GLU A 614 -39.30 -16.42 -12.95
CA GLU A 614 -38.58 -17.66 -13.22
C GLU A 614 -37.12 -17.38 -13.63
N ASP A 615 -36.91 -16.45 -14.56
CA ASP A 615 -35.59 -16.09 -15.05
C ASP A 615 -34.68 -15.63 -13.90
N TYR A 616 -35.18 -14.75 -13.02
CA TYR A 616 -34.41 -14.29 -11.86
C TYR A 616 -34.14 -15.40 -10.83
N TYR A 617 -35.11 -16.27 -10.52
CA TYR A 617 -34.84 -17.41 -9.64
C TYR A 617 -33.80 -18.35 -10.22
N ARG A 618 -33.81 -18.57 -11.55
CA ARG A 618 -32.77 -19.36 -12.23
C ARG A 618 -31.41 -18.67 -12.18
N GLN A 619 -31.34 -17.34 -12.30
CA GLN A 619 -30.08 -16.61 -12.10
C GLN A 619 -29.54 -16.80 -10.68
N ALA A 620 -30.39 -16.76 -9.65
CA ALA A 620 -29.98 -17.07 -8.28
C ALA A 620 -29.43 -18.50 -8.14
N LEU A 621 -30.10 -19.49 -8.74
CA LEU A 621 -29.68 -20.90 -8.71
C LEU A 621 -28.42 -21.19 -9.56
N ASN A 622 -28.18 -20.40 -10.61
CA ASN A 622 -26.92 -20.45 -11.37
C ASN A 622 -25.73 -19.98 -10.51
N VAL A 623 -25.97 -19.08 -9.55
CA VAL A 623 -24.94 -18.65 -8.58
C VAL A 623 -24.70 -19.73 -7.54
N ASP A 624 -25.76 -20.27 -6.93
CA ASP A 624 -25.67 -21.42 -6.02
C ASP A 624 -26.90 -22.32 -6.17
N PRO A 625 -26.74 -23.56 -6.67
CA PRO A 625 -27.86 -24.48 -6.88
C PRO A 625 -28.42 -25.07 -5.59
N ARG A 626 -27.81 -24.82 -4.41
CA ARG A 626 -28.25 -25.37 -3.12
C ARG A 626 -29.07 -24.38 -2.29
N LEU A 627 -29.48 -23.28 -2.89
CA LEU A 627 -30.37 -22.30 -2.27
C LEU A 627 -31.78 -22.89 -2.15
N SER A 628 -32.00 -23.72 -1.12
CA SER A 628 -33.28 -24.39 -0.85
C SER A 628 -34.46 -23.41 -0.86
N PHE A 629 -34.35 -22.25 -0.20
CA PHE A 629 -35.41 -21.24 -0.21
C PHE A 629 -35.76 -20.73 -1.63
N VAL A 630 -34.81 -20.73 -2.58
CA VAL A 630 -35.08 -20.35 -3.98
C VAL A 630 -35.83 -21.46 -4.70
N TRP A 631 -35.48 -22.73 -4.47
CA TRP A 631 -36.25 -23.87 -5.00
C TRP A 631 -37.69 -23.90 -4.50
N ALA A 632 -37.90 -23.63 -3.20
CA ALA A 632 -39.24 -23.49 -2.63
C ALA A 632 -40.01 -22.34 -3.30
N ASN A 633 -39.39 -21.16 -3.42
CA ASN A 633 -40.00 -20.00 -4.07
C ASN A 633 -40.35 -20.24 -5.56
N LEU A 634 -39.53 -21.03 -6.25
CA LEU A 634 -39.76 -21.42 -7.65
C LEU A 634 -40.91 -22.44 -7.75
N GLY A 635 -41.00 -23.39 -6.80
CA GLY A 635 -42.15 -24.29 -6.66
C GLY A 635 -43.45 -23.53 -6.43
N ASP A 636 -43.44 -22.57 -5.50
CA ASP A 636 -44.59 -21.69 -5.22
C ASP A 636 -44.99 -20.88 -6.46
N LEU A 637 -44.00 -20.34 -7.20
CA LEU A 637 -44.23 -19.61 -8.44
C LEU A 637 -44.93 -20.50 -9.48
N TYR A 638 -44.46 -21.73 -9.67
CA TYR A 638 -45.05 -22.66 -10.63
C TYR A 638 -46.43 -23.17 -10.22
N LEU A 639 -46.69 -23.36 -8.93
CA LEU A 639 -48.05 -23.66 -8.45
C LEU A 639 -49.01 -22.51 -8.77
N LEU A 640 -48.61 -21.27 -8.50
CA LEU A 640 -49.40 -20.07 -8.82
C LEU A 640 -49.60 -19.89 -10.33
N TRP A 641 -48.59 -20.23 -11.12
CA TRP A 641 -48.63 -20.18 -12.58
C TRP A 641 -49.24 -21.44 -13.22
N GLU A 642 -49.75 -22.38 -12.41
CA GLU A 642 -50.38 -23.63 -12.85
C GLU A 642 -49.46 -24.54 -13.71
N LYS A 643 -48.14 -24.35 -13.61
CA LYS A 643 -47.11 -25.19 -14.23
C LYS A 643 -46.76 -26.36 -13.31
N TYR A 644 -47.74 -27.22 -13.04
CA TYR A 644 -47.66 -28.24 -11.99
C TYR A 644 -46.50 -29.24 -12.16
N GLY A 645 -46.13 -29.61 -13.39
CA GLY A 645 -44.95 -30.45 -13.64
C GLY A 645 -43.66 -29.83 -13.13
N GLN A 646 -43.44 -28.56 -13.47
CA GLN A 646 -42.26 -27.80 -13.03
C GLN A 646 -42.30 -27.52 -11.52
N ALA A 647 -43.50 -27.32 -10.95
CA ALA A 647 -43.66 -27.21 -9.50
C ALA A 647 -43.20 -28.49 -8.77
N ALA A 648 -43.61 -29.65 -9.27
CA ALA A 648 -43.20 -30.93 -8.71
C ALA A 648 -41.67 -31.12 -8.78
N ASP A 649 -41.05 -30.77 -9.90
CA ASP A 649 -39.59 -30.85 -10.05
C ASP A 649 -38.85 -29.90 -9.09
N ALA A 650 -39.34 -28.66 -8.93
CA ALA A 650 -38.75 -27.69 -8.00
C ALA A 650 -38.85 -28.15 -6.53
N TYR A 651 -40.00 -28.69 -6.09
CA TYR A 651 -40.13 -29.22 -4.73
C TYR A 651 -39.34 -30.51 -4.52
N ARG A 652 -39.12 -31.34 -5.55
CA ARG A 652 -38.18 -32.48 -5.45
C ARG A 652 -36.75 -31.99 -5.19
N GLN A 653 -36.28 -31.00 -5.94
CA GLN A 653 -34.96 -30.39 -5.71
C GLN A 653 -34.85 -29.75 -4.31
N TYR A 654 -35.93 -29.11 -3.83
CA TYR A 654 -36.00 -28.62 -2.46
C TYR A 654 -35.87 -29.75 -1.42
N LEU A 655 -36.63 -30.83 -1.58
CA LEU A 655 -36.66 -31.97 -0.66
C LEU A 655 -35.37 -32.80 -0.71
N GLU A 656 -34.58 -32.77 -1.79
CA GLU A 656 -33.22 -33.31 -1.81
C GLU A 656 -32.30 -32.58 -0.81
N LEU A 657 -32.52 -31.27 -0.60
CA LEU A 657 -31.77 -30.44 0.34
C LEU A 657 -32.38 -30.42 1.75
N LYS A 658 -33.69 -30.65 1.85
CA LYS A 658 -34.51 -30.60 3.08
C LYS A 658 -35.48 -31.79 3.15
N PRO A 659 -34.98 -33.02 3.28
CA PRO A 659 -35.80 -34.23 3.20
C PRO A 659 -36.83 -34.38 4.33
N GLU A 660 -36.68 -33.62 5.42
CA GLU A 660 -37.57 -33.64 6.58
C GLU A 660 -38.74 -32.66 6.51
N ASP A 661 -38.80 -31.79 5.49
CA ASP A 661 -39.82 -30.74 5.41
C ASP A 661 -41.17 -31.30 4.92
N THR A 662 -42.04 -31.61 5.86
CA THR A 662 -43.34 -32.21 5.58
C THR A 662 -44.31 -31.25 4.88
N ALA A 663 -44.18 -29.93 5.05
CA ALA A 663 -45.00 -28.97 4.33
C ALA A 663 -44.63 -28.98 2.84
N ALA A 664 -43.34 -29.02 2.51
CA ALA A 664 -42.89 -29.16 1.12
C ALA A 664 -43.31 -30.49 0.48
N MET A 665 -43.36 -31.60 1.25
CA MET A 665 -43.93 -32.86 0.77
C MET A 665 -45.41 -32.72 0.39
N VAL A 666 -46.20 -31.97 1.18
CA VAL A 666 -47.60 -31.66 0.85
C VAL A 666 -47.72 -30.82 -0.41
N TYR A 667 -46.84 -29.82 -0.62
CA TYR A 667 -46.84 -29.03 -1.85
C TYR A 667 -46.42 -29.85 -3.08
N LEU A 668 -45.48 -30.78 -2.94
CA LEU A 668 -45.15 -31.76 -3.98
C LEU A 668 -46.35 -32.66 -4.29
N ALA A 669 -47.02 -33.20 -3.28
CA ALA A 669 -48.23 -34.00 -3.45
C ALA A 669 -49.33 -33.20 -4.17
N ALA A 670 -49.51 -31.92 -3.80
CA ALA A 670 -50.46 -31.02 -4.45
C ALA A 670 -50.14 -30.79 -5.93
N ALA A 671 -48.87 -30.58 -6.28
CA ALA A 671 -48.42 -30.45 -7.66
C ALA A 671 -48.65 -31.74 -8.47
N LEU A 672 -48.44 -32.92 -7.87
CA LEU A 672 -48.67 -34.22 -8.52
C LEU A 672 -50.16 -34.52 -8.70
N ALA A 673 -50.98 -34.18 -7.69
CA ALA A 673 -52.43 -34.29 -7.75
C ALA A 673 -53.04 -33.52 -8.93
N ARG A 674 -52.55 -32.29 -9.15
CA ARG A 674 -52.97 -31.43 -10.26
C ARG A 674 -52.49 -31.90 -11.64
N GLN A 675 -51.64 -32.91 -11.69
CA GLN A 675 -51.24 -33.62 -12.90
C GLN A 675 -51.93 -34.99 -13.03
N ASP A 676 -52.94 -35.26 -12.21
CA ASP A 676 -53.64 -36.54 -12.12
C ASP A 676 -52.73 -37.73 -11.76
N GLN A 677 -51.55 -37.46 -11.18
CA GLN A 677 -50.61 -38.47 -10.68
C GLN A 677 -50.97 -38.86 -9.24
N TYR A 678 -52.19 -39.37 -9.04
CA TYR A 678 -52.76 -39.57 -7.70
C TYR A 678 -51.97 -40.56 -6.84
N ASP A 679 -51.45 -41.65 -7.42
CA ASP A 679 -50.65 -42.63 -6.66
C ASP A 679 -49.37 -42.01 -6.09
N ALA A 680 -48.63 -41.26 -6.89
CA ALA A 680 -47.44 -40.55 -6.43
C ALA A 680 -47.78 -39.45 -5.42
N ALA A 681 -48.90 -38.74 -5.63
CA ALA A 681 -49.38 -37.75 -4.67
C ALA A 681 -49.71 -38.39 -3.31
N PHE A 682 -50.32 -39.57 -3.29
CA PHE A 682 -50.60 -40.33 -2.07
C PHE A 682 -49.33 -40.72 -1.32
N GLU A 683 -48.32 -41.25 -2.02
CA GLU A 683 -47.06 -41.64 -1.38
C GLU A 683 -46.38 -40.46 -0.68
N TRP A 684 -46.37 -39.28 -1.31
CA TRP A 684 -45.79 -38.08 -0.70
C TRP A 684 -46.64 -37.53 0.44
N LEU A 685 -47.97 -37.63 0.35
CA LEU A 685 -48.87 -37.21 1.40
C LEU A 685 -48.78 -38.12 2.64
N GLU A 686 -48.67 -39.45 2.44
CA GLU A 686 -48.44 -40.40 3.53
C GLU A 686 -47.09 -40.12 4.20
N LYS A 687 -46.01 -39.93 3.43
CA LYS A 687 -44.70 -39.51 3.97
C LYS A 687 -44.79 -38.21 4.79
N ALA A 688 -45.55 -37.22 4.32
CA ALA A 688 -45.72 -35.96 5.04
C ALA A 688 -46.41 -36.16 6.41
N LEU A 689 -47.46 -36.98 6.43
CA LEU A 689 -48.22 -37.30 7.65
C LEU A 689 -47.42 -38.19 8.61
N GLU A 690 -46.68 -39.18 8.11
CA GLU A 690 -45.72 -39.97 8.89
C GLU A 690 -44.62 -39.11 9.50
N GLY A 691 -44.16 -38.10 8.74
CA GLY A 691 -43.20 -37.10 9.21
C GLY A 691 -43.79 -36.08 10.19
N GLY A 692 -45.09 -36.15 10.51
CA GLY A 692 -45.74 -35.31 11.52
C GLY A 692 -46.36 -34.02 10.99
N TYR A 693 -46.79 -33.95 9.72
CA TYR A 693 -47.62 -32.84 9.24
C TYR A 693 -48.99 -32.82 9.95
N VAL A 694 -49.44 -31.64 10.40
CA VAL A 694 -50.64 -31.51 11.27
C VAL A 694 -51.75 -30.60 10.73
N GLU A 695 -51.56 -29.93 9.59
CA GLU A 695 -52.59 -29.02 9.05
C GLU A 695 -53.64 -29.76 8.21
N TYR A 696 -54.37 -30.70 8.83
CA TYR A 696 -55.39 -31.52 8.16
C TYR A 696 -56.51 -30.70 7.53
N SER A 697 -56.82 -29.52 8.09
CA SER A 697 -57.82 -28.59 7.53
C SER A 697 -57.41 -28.09 6.14
N TYR A 698 -56.11 -27.86 5.90
CA TYR A 698 -55.59 -27.48 4.59
C TYR A 698 -55.78 -28.62 3.58
N LEU A 699 -55.41 -29.85 3.94
CA LEU A 699 -55.58 -31.03 3.08
C LEU A 699 -57.05 -31.22 2.66
N LYS A 700 -57.99 -31.01 3.60
CA LYS A 700 -59.43 -31.15 3.36
C LYS A 700 -60.05 -29.99 2.57
N SER A 701 -59.44 -28.81 2.53
CA SER A 701 -60.03 -27.60 1.93
C SER A 701 -59.36 -27.11 0.64
N THR A 702 -58.06 -27.38 0.43
CA THR A 702 -57.32 -26.88 -0.73
C THR A 702 -57.87 -27.38 -2.06
N THR A 703 -57.96 -26.54 -3.10
CA THR A 703 -58.44 -26.98 -4.42
C THR A 703 -57.47 -27.95 -5.10
N HIS A 704 -56.21 -28.00 -4.65
CA HIS A 704 -55.20 -28.86 -5.25
C HIS A 704 -55.48 -30.37 -5.12
N PHE A 705 -56.23 -30.77 -4.09
CA PHE A 705 -56.57 -32.17 -3.82
C PHE A 705 -58.00 -32.55 -4.19
N GLU A 706 -58.71 -31.71 -4.95
CA GLU A 706 -60.10 -31.99 -5.33
C GLU A 706 -60.26 -33.36 -6.02
N GLY A 707 -59.40 -33.69 -6.98
CA GLY A 707 -59.40 -35.01 -7.65
C GLY A 707 -58.99 -36.18 -6.75
N LEU A 708 -58.23 -35.94 -5.67
CA LEU A 708 -57.85 -36.97 -4.69
C LEU A 708 -58.93 -37.27 -3.67
N ARG A 709 -59.85 -36.33 -3.39
CA ARG A 709 -60.90 -36.50 -2.37
C ARG A 709 -61.94 -37.55 -2.76
N GLU A 710 -62.12 -37.78 -4.05
CA GLU A 710 -63.03 -38.81 -4.55
C GLU A 710 -62.44 -40.23 -4.36
N ASP A 711 -61.12 -40.32 -4.14
CA ASP A 711 -60.44 -41.58 -3.85
C ASP A 711 -60.58 -41.95 -2.36
N ALA A 712 -61.18 -43.12 -2.09
CA ALA A 712 -61.41 -43.62 -0.73
C ALA A 712 -60.12 -43.73 0.10
N ARG A 713 -58.95 -43.89 -0.53
CA ARG A 713 -57.64 -43.91 0.14
C ARG A 713 -57.34 -42.59 0.84
N PHE A 714 -57.82 -41.46 0.33
CA PHE A 714 -57.60 -40.14 0.92
C PHE A 714 -58.30 -39.97 2.26
N GLY A 715 -59.57 -40.34 2.34
CA GLY A 715 -60.30 -40.35 3.60
C GLY A 715 -59.64 -41.27 4.64
N ALA A 716 -59.32 -42.50 4.24
CA ALA A 716 -58.67 -43.48 5.11
C ALA A 716 -57.28 -43.04 5.59
N LEU A 717 -56.49 -42.40 4.73
CA LEU A 717 -55.18 -41.86 5.09
C LEU A 717 -55.33 -40.74 6.14
N LEU A 718 -56.26 -39.82 5.97
CA LEU A 718 -56.48 -38.77 6.96
C LEU A 718 -56.97 -39.34 8.29
N GLU A 719 -57.96 -40.24 8.31
CA GLU A 719 -58.47 -40.88 9.54
C GLU A 719 -57.38 -41.62 10.34
N ARG A 720 -56.35 -42.14 9.65
CA ARG A 720 -55.23 -42.83 10.30
C ARG A 720 -54.39 -41.90 11.18
N TYR A 721 -54.24 -40.64 10.79
CA TYR A 721 -53.34 -39.66 11.43
C TYR A 721 -54.09 -38.51 12.13
N ASP A 722 -55.34 -38.21 11.75
CA ASP A 722 -56.23 -37.19 12.35
C ASP A 722 -56.96 -37.77 13.58
N LYS A 723 -56.28 -37.77 14.74
CA LYS A 723 -56.80 -38.29 16.04
C LYS A 723 -57.13 -37.22 17.06
#